data_AF-A0A178ZL90-F1
#
_entry.id   AF-A0A178ZL90-F1
#
_cell.length_a   1.000
_cell.length_b   1.000
_cell.length_c   1.000
_cell.angle_alpha   90.00
_cell.angle_beta   90.00
_cell.angle_gamma   90.00
#
_symmetry.space_group_name_H-M   'P 1'
#
loop_
_entity.id
_entity.type
_entity.pdbx_description
1 polymer ?
#
loop_
_entity_poly.entity_id
_entity_poly.type
_entity_poly.pdbx_seq_one_letter_code
_entity_poly.pdbx_strand_id
1 'polypeptide(L)'
;MFRRLYLLYTFALLSAAQSTPSDEYAVQHVANLDNYLVENLAVRGNGKVLVTTSAPAATLWQIDPQSSGNATLITRFPGASGSYGITELQPDLFYVTTGNFSIETRQPVPQSFALFEVDMTGFRQLPTGKITSLPTPQKIASITNATVLNGLTHVDGQAGFVLAADSYAGLVWKVDIATGSVMTAIKDASMDPSPSKAAGINGLKYQNGYLYYTNTGNNLYYRLPIYANGSASAEPETIAQVTKGDDLILDGAGTAYICQQVNSVSRVAINGTQQVIAGTINSNASSLLGPTAVAWGRTPSDRDRLYVTTNGGQSAAFNTSGSQGLSVIGPIAQESTETGNSSASATLSTTQGTATPTQSNGGVVVRRVEKQNAARDAETCQGTPSSEASPDFTSTVTGTTARSSIVKAQGPLQWVIYSAAGEEDLEDGDNSQRLERVSPSVSSDSRCDDTRLTIAESIKPDPQNASINFFFRYYTGTIYDSQLHNSFALLWQPMYLKSSENSPLRLATAAVTVNVAMMWNFRGCDARPARQLFTKALEATRKAIGDPAQSNKDELLMTILVFDLYDALVLHYVPGPLTYGKHKNGAVALLKHRGHVNYLTEVGQGLTSATRHALINHALSLRTRIPAESVQLFTHPSMSGRFGSQLDVLGIQIADTQNRLWSLRRQDGSVQGSGQRRKAFEEIIADVIRIDDLLMAWKRTIPNPDWLPQFVFREDVASSIINAGFYGSKCAVWKDLTYADVFNLYATRRIYTLQMIRQSLADEPSLLADSRYRAILAKANSTIQTLVDAVLETIPAHLGDTVVPTNPIYCSGVAFPFKIIRDAITGELRSIPDLEGSDFRMRASSSGAWMIFPYLLDLYRFAEPEDDAAPIILREGQLEWLKAQIKRLQTTFLYCDPVW
;
A
#
# COMPACT_ATOMS: atom_id res chain seq x y z
N MET A 1 18.11 -22.72 -8.05
CA MET A 1 18.89 -22.33 -6.85
C MET A 1 18.09 -21.29 -6.05
N PHE A 2 16.81 -21.58 -5.77
CA PHE A 2 15.82 -20.60 -5.28
C PHE A 2 15.07 -21.22 -4.09
N ARG A 3 14.96 -20.50 -2.97
CA ARG A 3 14.19 -20.86 -1.75
C ARG A 3 14.20 -19.70 -0.76
N ARG A 4 13.14 -19.57 0.07
CA ARG A 4 12.90 -18.63 1.21
C ARG A 4 12.11 -17.34 0.88
N LEU A 5 11.64 -16.73 1.99
CA LEU A 5 10.79 -15.55 2.20
C LEU A 5 9.30 -15.88 2.03
N TYR A 6 8.42 -15.74 3.04
CA TYR A 6 8.41 -14.99 4.33
C TYR A 6 7.62 -15.73 5.47
N LEU A 7 7.65 -15.19 6.70
CA LEU A 7 6.52 -15.11 7.64
C LEU A 7 6.90 -14.30 8.91
N LEU A 8 6.05 -13.37 9.35
CA LEU A 8 6.42 -12.43 10.43
C LEU A 8 6.14 -12.97 11.83
N TYR A 9 7.05 -13.84 12.29
CA TYR A 9 7.66 -13.93 13.63
C TYR A 9 8.49 -15.24 13.58
N THR A 10 9.74 -15.28 13.10
CA THR A 10 10.78 -16.34 13.38
C THR A 10 12.20 -15.90 12.96
N PHE A 11 13.19 -16.82 12.96
CA PHE A 11 14.64 -16.58 12.93
C PHE A 11 15.42 -17.26 11.77
N ALA A 12 16.55 -16.62 11.41
CA ALA A 12 17.88 -17.18 11.09
C ALA A 12 18.33 -17.51 9.62
N LEU A 13 19.47 -16.88 9.25
CA LEU A 13 20.78 -17.41 8.77
C LEU A 13 20.81 -18.53 7.68
N LEU A 14 21.79 -18.63 6.76
CA LEU A 14 23.06 -17.89 6.53
C LEU A 14 23.49 -17.99 5.05
N SER A 15 24.25 -17.00 4.56
CA SER A 15 25.15 -17.01 3.36
C SER A 15 24.58 -16.63 1.97
N ALA A 16 25.45 -15.96 1.19
CA ALA A 16 25.45 -15.70 -0.26
C ALA A 16 24.40 -14.75 -0.90
N ALA A 17 24.72 -13.44 -0.84
CA ALA A 17 24.56 -12.40 -1.88
C ALA A 17 23.18 -11.87 -2.36
N GLN A 18 23.21 -10.56 -2.69
CA GLN A 18 22.32 -9.74 -3.56
C GLN A 18 20.95 -9.19 -3.07
N SER A 19 20.83 -7.86 -3.23
CA SER A 19 19.66 -6.97 -3.49
C SER A 19 18.38 -7.01 -2.64
N THR A 20 17.94 -5.80 -2.29
CA THR A 20 16.61 -5.43 -1.75
C THR A 20 15.54 -5.34 -2.86
N PRO A 21 14.30 -5.83 -2.65
CA PRO A 21 13.13 -5.34 -3.38
C PRO A 21 12.63 -4.00 -2.80
N SER A 22 11.82 -3.28 -3.57
CA SER A 22 11.50 -1.85 -3.35
C SER A 22 9.99 -1.57 -3.27
N ASP A 23 9.62 -0.36 -2.82
CA ASP A 23 8.27 0.26 -2.96
C ASP A 23 7.90 0.59 -4.42
N GLU A 24 8.72 0.14 -5.37
CA GLU A 24 8.53 0.31 -6.80
C GLU A 24 7.66 -0.85 -7.33
N TYR A 25 6.62 -0.55 -8.11
CA TYR A 25 5.98 -1.56 -8.94
C TYR A 25 7.03 -2.23 -9.83
N ALA A 26 6.95 -3.56 -9.99
CA ALA A 26 7.90 -4.32 -10.78
C ALA A 26 7.97 -3.79 -12.22
N VAL A 27 9.13 -3.26 -12.59
CA VAL A 27 9.42 -2.78 -13.94
C VAL A 27 9.83 -3.98 -14.79
N GLN A 28 8.91 -4.46 -15.63
CA GLN A 28 9.21 -5.50 -16.60
C GLN A 28 9.69 -4.85 -17.90
N HIS A 29 10.91 -5.17 -18.32
CA HIS A 29 11.40 -4.79 -19.64
C HIS A 29 10.60 -5.51 -20.75
N VAL A 30 10.22 -4.79 -21.81
CA VAL A 30 9.40 -5.28 -22.92
C VAL A 30 10.21 -5.45 -24.21
N ALA A 31 10.96 -4.42 -24.63
CA ALA A 31 11.81 -4.50 -25.83
C ALA A 31 12.92 -3.44 -25.84
N ASN A 32 14.14 -3.85 -26.22
CA ASN A 32 15.25 -2.94 -26.51
C ASN A 32 15.03 -2.19 -27.83
N LEU A 33 15.45 -0.92 -27.86
CA LEU A 33 15.76 -0.17 -29.08
C LEU A 33 17.24 0.18 -29.07
N ASP A 34 18.09 -0.85 -29.19
CA ASP A 34 19.55 -0.71 -29.08
C ASP A 34 20.08 0.39 -30.01
N ASN A 35 20.89 1.29 -29.45
CA ASN A 35 21.50 2.46 -30.09
C ASN A 35 20.59 3.67 -30.34
N TYR A 36 19.33 3.70 -29.88
CA TYR A 36 18.46 4.88 -29.95
C TYR A 36 18.20 5.48 -28.56
N LEU A 37 17.92 6.79 -28.51
CA LEU A 37 17.32 7.43 -27.34
C LEU A 37 15.81 7.49 -27.58
N VAL A 38 15.03 6.75 -26.79
CA VAL A 38 13.56 6.66 -26.94
C VAL A 38 12.90 7.77 -26.13
N GLU A 39 11.97 8.49 -26.76
CA GLU A 39 11.46 9.77 -26.27
C GLU A 39 9.99 9.66 -25.83
N ASN A 40 9.05 9.53 -26.76
CA ASN A 40 7.62 9.45 -26.45
C ASN A 40 6.97 8.11 -26.87
N LEU A 41 5.72 7.88 -26.44
CA LEU A 41 4.97 6.68 -26.78
C LEU A 41 3.45 6.89 -26.90
N ALA A 42 2.81 6.09 -27.75
CA ALA A 42 1.35 6.00 -27.83
C ALA A 42 0.89 4.54 -27.99
N VAL A 43 -0.10 4.12 -27.21
CA VAL A 43 -0.66 2.77 -27.30
C VAL A 43 -1.77 2.75 -28.35
N ARG A 44 -1.71 1.82 -29.30
CA ARG A 44 -2.77 1.60 -30.32
C ARG A 44 -3.97 0.88 -29.70
N GLY A 45 -5.15 1.04 -30.30
CA GLY A 45 -6.38 0.33 -29.86
C GLY A 45 -6.32 -1.21 -29.95
N ASN A 46 -5.23 -1.77 -30.49
CA ASN A 46 -4.95 -3.21 -30.56
C ASN A 46 -3.85 -3.70 -29.57
N GLY A 47 -3.45 -2.86 -28.62
CA GLY A 47 -2.46 -3.19 -27.57
C GLY A 47 -0.98 -3.10 -27.99
N LYS A 48 -0.68 -2.76 -29.25
CA LYS A 48 0.69 -2.51 -29.70
C LYS A 48 1.10 -1.08 -29.36
N VAL A 49 2.35 -0.88 -28.98
CA VAL A 49 2.87 0.42 -28.55
C VAL A 49 3.71 1.02 -29.67
N LEU A 50 3.42 2.27 -30.04
CA LEU A 50 4.27 3.10 -30.88
C LEU A 50 5.24 3.88 -30.01
N VAL A 51 6.51 3.99 -30.41
CA VAL A 51 7.54 4.77 -29.72
C VAL A 51 8.36 5.64 -30.69
N THR A 52 8.71 6.85 -30.26
CA THR A 52 9.52 7.82 -31.03
C THR A 52 10.96 7.89 -30.52
N THR A 53 11.90 8.31 -31.37
CA THR A 53 13.32 8.41 -30.99
C THR A 53 13.91 9.80 -31.25
N SER A 54 14.62 10.36 -30.28
CA SER A 54 15.24 11.70 -30.36
C SER A 54 16.67 11.70 -30.91
N ALA A 55 17.35 10.56 -30.89
CA ALA A 55 18.66 10.32 -31.50
C ALA A 55 18.86 8.82 -31.79
N PRO A 56 19.74 8.43 -32.72
CA PRO A 56 20.50 9.27 -33.67
C PRO A 56 19.70 9.69 -34.91
N ALA A 57 18.45 9.27 -35.03
CA ALA A 57 17.55 9.64 -36.12
C ALA A 57 16.10 9.75 -35.63
N ALA A 58 15.30 10.58 -36.31
CA ALA A 58 13.86 10.68 -36.08
C ALA A 58 13.16 9.42 -36.64
N THR A 59 12.71 8.52 -35.77
CA THR A 59 12.11 7.24 -36.18
C THR A 59 10.91 6.87 -35.32
N LEU A 60 9.93 6.21 -35.94
CA LEU A 60 8.77 5.64 -35.28
C LEU A 60 8.88 4.11 -35.34
N TRP A 61 8.78 3.46 -34.18
CA TRP A 61 8.77 2.00 -34.07
C TRP A 61 7.45 1.52 -33.47
N GLN A 62 7.05 0.29 -33.79
CA GLN A 62 5.96 -0.43 -33.14
C GLN A 62 6.51 -1.65 -32.41
N ILE A 63 6.13 -1.80 -31.15
CA ILE A 63 6.43 -2.94 -30.29
C ILE A 63 5.12 -3.69 -30.02
N ASP A 64 5.15 -5.02 -30.00
CA ASP A 64 4.04 -5.85 -29.53
C ASP A 64 4.38 -6.41 -28.13
N PRO A 65 3.78 -5.87 -27.04
CA PRO A 65 4.10 -6.28 -25.67
C PRO A 65 3.75 -7.73 -25.32
N GLN A 66 2.96 -8.42 -26.14
CA GLN A 66 2.62 -9.84 -25.94
C GLN A 66 3.59 -10.77 -26.68
N SER A 67 4.56 -10.21 -27.42
CA SER A 67 5.64 -10.95 -28.07
C SER A 67 6.96 -10.75 -27.33
N SER A 68 7.76 -11.82 -27.18
CA SER A 68 9.04 -11.79 -26.45
C SER A 68 10.19 -11.18 -27.28
N GLY A 69 9.96 -9.98 -27.82
CA GLY A 69 10.93 -9.22 -28.61
C GLY A 69 10.65 -9.20 -30.11
N ASN A 70 10.04 -8.11 -30.59
CA ASN A 70 10.07 -7.68 -32.01
C ASN A 70 9.70 -6.19 -32.13
N ALA A 71 10.72 -5.32 -32.17
CA ALA A 71 10.53 -3.91 -32.51
C ALA A 71 10.49 -3.75 -34.04
N THR A 72 9.41 -3.19 -34.56
CA THR A 72 9.14 -3.04 -36.00
C THR A 72 9.30 -1.58 -36.39
N LEU A 73 10.30 -1.24 -37.21
CA LEU A 73 10.45 0.11 -37.74
C LEU A 73 9.25 0.43 -38.64
N ILE A 74 8.46 1.43 -38.25
CA ILE A 74 7.29 1.90 -38.99
C ILE A 74 7.71 2.94 -40.02
N THR A 75 8.51 3.93 -39.62
CA THR A 75 9.07 4.92 -40.57
C THR A 75 10.28 5.66 -39.99
N ARG A 76 11.00 6.36 -40.86
CA ARG A 76 12.00 7.39 -40.52
C ARG A 76 11.52 8.73 -41.07
N PHE A 77 11.53 9.78 -40.27
CA PHE A 77 11.05 11.10 -40.69
C PHE A 77 12.15 11.84 -41.48
N PRO A 78 11.90 12.28 -42.73
CA PRO A 78 12.92 12.86 -43.57
C PRO A 78 13.33 14.26 -43.08
N GLY A 79 14.64 14.49 -42.97
CA GLY A 79 15.22 15.79 -42.60
C GLY A 79 15.33 16.08 -41.08
N ALA A 80 14.90 15.14 -40.23
CA ALA A 80 14.92 15.28 -38.78
C ALA A 80 15.88 14.26 -38.10
N SER A 81 16.62 14.71 -37.08
CA SER A 81 17.49 13.89 -36.24
C SER A 81 16.76 13.32 -35.02
N GLY A 82 15.67 13.98 -34.61
CA GLY A 82 14.80 13.53 -33.52
C GLY A 82 13.31 13.64 -33.85
N SER A 83 12.55 12.71 -33.29
CA SER A 83 11.09 12.69 -33.19
C SER A 83 10.71 12.63 -31.71
N TYR A 84 9.74 13.44 -31.31
CA TYR A 84 9.43 13.75 -29.92
C TYR A 84 7.98 13.30 -29.60
N GLY A 85 7.14 14.16 -29.03
CA GLY A 85 5.74 13.89 -28.69
C GLY A 85 4.88 13.29 -29.81
N ILE A 86 4.03 12.34 -29.43
CA ILE A 86 3.07 11.63 -30.30
C ILE A 86 1.66 11.68 -29.71
N THR A 87 0.62 11.77 -30.55
CA THR A 87 -0.79 11.68 -30.10
C THR A 87 -1.68 11.04 -31.17
N GLU A 88 -2.78 10.40 -30.77
CA GLU A 88 -3.80 9.79 -31.65
C GLU A 88 -5.04 10.70 -31.67
N LEU A 89 -5.49 11.20 -32.83
CA LEU A 89 -6.71 12.03 -32.93
C LEU A 89 -7.94 11.23 -33.39
N GLN A 90 -7.70 10.16 -34.15
CA GLN A 90 -8.71 9.22 -34.62
C GLN A 90 -8.09 7.81 -34.52
N PRO A 91 -8.87 6.74 -34.37
CA PRO A 91 -8.32 5.40 -34.18
C PRO A 91 -7.31 5.01 -35.27
N ASP A 92 -6.07 4.70 -34.86
CA ASP A 92 -4.94 4.44 -35.74
C ASP A 92 -4.45 5.61 -36.64
N LEU A 93 -4.82 6.87 -36.35
CA LEU A 93 -4.30 8.07 -37.01
C LEU A 93 -3.47 8.91 -36.03
N PHE A 94 -2.14 8.83 -36.16
CA PHE A 94 -1.19 9.41 -35.22
C PHE A 94 -0.51 10.66 -35.78
N TYR A 95 -0.21 11.62 -34.91
CA TYR A 95 0.56 12.81 -35.22
C TYR A 95 1.83 12.84 -34.37
N VAL A 96 2.95 13.24 -34.97
CA VAL A 96 4.29 13.17 -34.37
C VAL A 96 5.04 14.48 -34.62
N THR A 97 5.62 15.07 -33.58
CA THR A 97 6.56 16.20 -33.71
C THR A 97 7.97 15.72 -34.03
N THR A 98 8.69 16.48 -34.85
CA THR A 98 10.04 16.15 -35.31
C THR A 98 10.89 17.41 -35.41
N GLY A 99 12.21 17.28 -35.36
CA GLY A 99 13.15 18.39 -35.52
C GLY A 99 14.61 17.98 -35.33
N ASN A 100 15.48 18.98 -35.24
CA ASN A 100 16.92 18.81 -35.04
C ASN A 100 17.36 19.55 -33.77
N PHE A 101 17.61 18.81 -32.69
CA PHE A 101 18.16 19.32 -31.43
C PHE A 101 19.17 18.32 -30.86
N SER A 102 20.32 18.80 -30.40
CA SER A 102 21.30 17.98 -29.68
C SER A 102 21.16 18.17 -28.18
N ILE A 103 20.89 17.09 -27.44
CA ILE A 103 20.82 17.06 -25.98
C ILE A 103 22.19 17.40 -25.36
N GLU A 104 23.29 17.02 -26.02
CA GLU A 104 24.68 17.25 -25.58
C GLU A 104 25.03 18.74 -25.58
N THR A 105 24.85 19.42 -26.72
CA THR A 105 25.21 20.83 -26.88
C THR A 105 24.08 21.79 -26.48
N ARG A 106 22.88 21.26 -26.25
CA ARG A 106 21.61 21.99 -26.07
C ARG A 106 21.32 23.02 -27.17
N GLN A 107 21.83 22.77 -28.38
CA GLN A 107 21.59 23.63 -29.54
C GLN A 107 20.44 23.08 -30.39
N PRO A 108 19.34 23.83 -30.56
CA PRO A 108 18.36 23.56 -31.61
C PRO A 108 18.85 24.10 -32.95
N VAL A 109 18.48 23.44 -34.05
CA VAL A 109 18.63 23.98 -35.40
C VAL A 109 17.34 24.73 -35.76
N PRO A 110 17.38 26.05 -35.98
CA PRO A 110 16.18 26.82 -36.35
C PRO A 110 15.48 26.28 -37.59
N GLN A 111 14.16 26.46 -37.64
CA GLN A 111 13.29 26.04 -38.76
C GLN A 111 13.25 24.54 -39.07
N SER A 112 13.97 23.69 -38.31
CA SER A 112 13.96 22.23 -38.50
C SER A 112 12.67 21.54 -38.05
N PHE A 113 11.89 22.20 -37.18
CA PHE A 113 10.75 21.59 -36.50
C PHE A 113 9.50 21.45 -37.38
N ALA A 114 8.81 20.32 -37.26
CA ALA A 114 7.69 19.94 -38.10
C ALA A 114 6.71 18.99 -37.40
N LEU A 115 5.46 19.01 -37.87
CA LEU A 115 4.44 18.01 -37.54
C LEU A 115 4.24 17.05 -38.71
N PHE A 116 4.23 15.74 -38.44
CA PHE A 116 3.88 14.69 -39.38
C PHE A 116 2.64 13.92 -38.92
N GLU A 117 1.84 13.46 -39.87
CA GLU A 117 0.76 12.48 -39.72
C GLU A 117 1.27 11.09 -40.13
N VAL A 118 0.78 10.04 -39.46
CA VAL A 118 1.07 8.64 -39.74
C VAL A 118 -0.23 7.82 -39.64
N ASP A 119 -0.83 7.53 -40.80
CA ASP A 119 -2.00 6.66 -40.92
C ASP A 119 -1.63 5.17 -40.74
N MET A 120 -1.89 4.63 -39.56
CA MET A 120 -1.71 3.22 -39.21
C MET A 120 -2.94 2.36 -39.56
N THR A 121 -4.05 2.94 -40.03
CA THR A 121 -5.29 2.19 -40.33
C THR A 121 -5.07 1.17 -41.44
N GLY A 122 -4.17 1.47 -42.39
CA GLY A 122 -3.72 0.60 -43.47
C GLY A 122 -2.54 -0.32 -43.12
N PHE A 123 -1.85 -0.14 -41.99
CA PHE A 123 -0.66 -0.94 -41.64
C PHE A 123 -1.01 -2.40 -41.30
N ARG A 124 -0.31 -3.36 -41.90
CA ARG A 124 -0.59 -4.80 -41.72
C ARG A 124 0.69 -5.60 -41.54
N GLN A 125 0.81 -6.26 -40.39
CA GLN A 125 1.90 -7.16 -40.05
C GLN A 125 1.34 -8.55 -39.72
N LEU A 126 1.97 -9.59 -40.26
CA LEU A 126 1.60 -10.98 -40.01
C LEU A 126 2.24 -11.49 -38.71
N PRO A 127 1.70 -12.57 -38.07
CA PRO A 127 2.31 -13.19 -36.90
C PRO A 127 3.75 -13.70 -37.11
N THR A 128 4.19 -13.85 -38.36
CA THR A 128 5.58 -14.15 -38.74
C THR A 128 6.50 -12.93 -38.75
N GLY A 129 6.07 -11.79 -38.19
CA GLY A 129 6.77 -10.50 -38.24
C GLY A 129 6.73 -9.80 -39.60
N LYS A 130 6.41 -10.53 -40.70
CA LYS A 130 6.36 -9.99 -42.06
C LYS A 130 5.36 -8.85 -42.19
N ILE A 131 5.86 -7.67 -42.53
CA ILE A 131 5.04 -6.52 -42.90
C ILE A 131 4.49 -6.73 -44.33
N THR A 132 3.24 -6.32 -44.54
CA THR A 132 2.51 -6.42 -45.82
C THR A 132 1.93 -5.09 -46.29
N SER A 133 1.91 -4.09 -45.41
CA SER A 133 1.58 -2.69 -45.70
C SER A 133 2.28 -1.80 -44.66
N LEU A 134 2.98 -0.77 -45.13
CA LEU A 134 3.67 0.26 -44.32
C LEU A 134 2.98 1.62 -44.53
N PRO A 135 2.85 2.46 -43.48
CA PRO A 135 2.38 3.83 -43.66
C PRO A 135 3.46 4.68 -44.34
N THR A 136 3.03 5.79 -44.96
CA THR A 136 3.94 6.85 -45.41
C THR A 136 3.67 8.09 -44.54
N PRO A 137 4.68 8.67 -43.87
CA PRO A 137 4.46 9.84 -43.03
C PRO A 137 4.21 11.08 -43.90
N GLN A 138 3.07 11.74 -43.70
CA GLN A 138 2.72 12.98 -44.40
C GLN A 138 3.12 14.18 -43.55
N LYS A 139 3.91 15.12 -44.08
CA LYS A 139 4.21 16.37 -43.37
C LYS A 139 2.99 17.28 -43.42
N ILE A 140 2.47 17.67 -42.25
CA ILE A 140 1.32 18.56 -42.09
C ILE A 140 1.76 20.02 -41.99
N ALA A 141 2.78 20.31 -41.18
CA ALA A 141 3.24 21.68 -40.95
C ALA A 141 4.76 21.79 -40.77
N SER A 142 5.33 22.94 -41.15
CA SER A 142 6.63 23.41 -40.68
C SER A 142 6.40 24.41 -39.54
N ILE A 143 6.91 24.12 -38.35
CA ILE A 143 6.72 24.96 -37.18
C ILE A 143 7.99 25.82 -37.05
N THR A 144 8.17 26.75 -38.00
CA THR A 144 9.46 27.42 -38.28
C THR A 144 10.02 28.21 -37.11
N ASN A 145 9.14 28.67 -36.23
CA ASN A 145 9.45 29.53 -35.08
C ASN A 145 9.59 28.73 -33.77
N ALA A 146 9.45 27.40 -33.80
CA ALA A 146 9.68 26.57 -32.62
C ALA A 146 11.17 26.50 -32.26
N THR A 147 11.46 26.41 -30.96
CA THR A 147 12.82 26.31 -30.43
C THR A 147 13.16 24.86 -30.09
N VAL A 148 12.36 24.18 -29.25
CA VAL A 148 12.42 22.71 -29.10
C VAL A 148 11.02 22.18 -28.85
N LEU A 149 10.43 21.54 -29.86
CA LEU A 149 9.17 20.81 -29.66
C LEU A 149 9.40 19.57 -28.81
N ASN A 150 8.46 19.30 -27.92
CA ASN A 150 8.53 18.21 -26.95
C ASN A 150 7.19 17.45 -26.95
N GLY A 151 6.48 17.39 -25.82
CA GLY A 151 5.17 16.75 -25.69
C GLY A 151 4.13 17.25 -26.71
N LEU A 152 3.19 16.36 -27.04
CA LEU A 152 2.10 16.60 -27.99
C LEU A 152 0.77 16.08 -27.42
N THR A 153 -0.31 16.84 -27.57
CA THR A 153 -1.66 16.43 -27.17
C THR A 153 -2.73 17.03 -28.08
N HIS A 154 -4.00 16.73 -27.82
CA HIS A 154 -5.16 17.30 -28.50
C HIS A 154 -6.26 17.61 -27.47
N VAL A 155 -7.38 18.20 -27.90
CA VAL A 155 -8.56 18.41 -27.05
C VAL A 155 -9.63 17.40 -27.41
N ASP A 156 -10.18 16.68 -26.43
CA ASP A 156 -11.14 15.60 -26.69
C ASP A 156 -12.33 16.09 -27.52
N GLY A 157 -12.69 15.34 -28.57
CA GLY A 157 -13.74 15.71 -29.52
C GLY A 157 -13.37 16.81 -30.53
N GLN A 158 -12.14 17.33 -30.52
CA GLN A 158 -11.66 18.39 -31.42
C GLN A 158 -10.62 17.87 -32.42
N ALA A 159 -11.06 17.08 -33.41
CA ALA A 159 -10.18 16.46 -34.41
C ALA A 159 -9.49 17.45 -35.40
N GLY A 160 -9.70 18.76 -35.26
CA GLY A 160 -9.16 19.77 -36.19
C GLY A 160 -7.74 20.24 -35.91
N PHE A 161 -7.19 20.03 -34.70
CA PHE A 161 -5.90 20.58 -34.31
C PHE A 161 -5.17 19.76 -33.23
N VAL A 162 -3.86 19.96 -33.14
CA VAL A 162 -3.00 19.49 -32.03
C VAL A 162 -2.39 20.66 -31.25
N LEU A 163 -1.97 20.38 -30.01
CA LEU A 163 -1.26 21.28 -29.11
C LEU A 163 0.11 20.69 -28.79
N ALA A 164 1.19 21.40 -29.13
CA ALA A 164 2.58 20.97 -28.93
C ALA A 164 3.34 21.90 -27.97
N ALA A 165 3.99 21.36 -26.96
CA ALA A 165 4.84 22.13 -26.05
C ALA A 165 6.16 22.56 -26.71
N ASP A 166 6.61 23.78 -26.42
CA ASP A 166 7.93 24.27 -26.81
C ASP A 166 8.79 24.59 -25.58
N SER A 167 9.68 23.65 -25.24
CA SER A 167 10.44 23.65 -23.99
C SER A 167 11.46 24.78 -23.86
N TYR A 168 11.76 25.51 -24.94
CA TYR A 168 12.73 26.61 -24.90
C TYR A 168 12.12 27.97 -25.33
N ALA A 169 10.94 27.99 -25.97
CA ALA A 169 10.17 29.22 -26.21
C ALA A 169 9.17 29.58 -25.09
N GLY A 170 8.89 28.64 -24.17
CA GLY A 170 8.03 28.85 -23.00
C GLY A 170 6.55 29.00 -23.37
N LEU A 171 6.05 28.15 -24.27
CA LEU A 171 4.70 28.27 -24.83
C LEU A 171 4.16 26.95 -25.40
N VAL A 172 2.89 26.97 -25.80
CA VAL A 172 2.23 25.89 -26.55
C VAL A 172 1.87 26.38 -27.95
N TRP A 173 2.28 25.64 -28.97
CA TRP A 173 1.86 25.83 -30.36
C TRP A 173 0.55 25.09 -30.62
N LYS A 174 -0.38 25.72 -31.33
CA LYS A 174 -1.51 25.05 -31.98
C LYS A 174 -1.20 24.86 -33.46
N VAL A 175 -1.44 23.65 -33.96
CA VAL A 175 -1.33 23.32 -35.39
C VAL A 175 -2.68 22.79 -35.89
N ASP A 176 -3.25 23.46 -36.88
CA ASP A 176 -4.46 23.02 -37.57
C ASP A 176 -4.11 21.91 -38.58
N ILE A 177 -4.80 20.79 -38.51
CA ILE A 177 -4.48 19.58 -39.28
C ILE A 177 -4.89 19.71 -40.75
N ALA A 178 -6.00 20.38 -41.04
CA ALA A 178 -6.55 20.49 -42.39
C ALA A 178 -5.79 21.51 -43.26
N THR A 179 -5.22 22.55 -42.65
CA THR A 179 -4.54 23.66 -43.33
C THR A 179 -3.02 23.68 -43.13
N GLY A 180 -2.50 22.95 -42.14
CA GLY A 180 -1.10 23.06 -41.70
C GLY A 180 -0.78 24.40 -41.01
N SER A 181 -1.79 25.20 -40.67
CA SER A 181 -1.62 26.53 -40.06
C SER A 181 -1.09 26.42 -38.63
N VAL A 182 -0.14 27.28 -38.27
CA VAL A 182 0.58 27.28 -36.99
C VAL A 182 0.36 28.61 -36.27
N MET A 183 -0.05 28.57 -35.00
CA MET A 183 -0.18 29.75 -34.14
C MET A 183 0.23 29.45 -32.70
N THR A 184 0.62 30.46 -31.93
CA THR A 184 0.74 30.31 -30.46
C THR A 184 -0.66 30.14 -29.86
N ALA A 185 -0.86 29.10 -29.07
CA ALA A 185 -2.13 28.79 -28.39
C ALA A 185 -2.18 29.38 -26.98
N ILE A 186 -1.07 29.23 -26.25
CA ILE A 186 -0.89 29.60 -24.85
C ILE A 186 0.57 30.04 -24.68
N LYS A 187 0.81 31.11 -23.92
CA LYS A 187 2.13 31.47 -23.41
C LYS A 187 1.97 32.03 -22.00
N ASP A 188 2.74 31.51 -21.05
CA ASP A 188 2.73 31.94 -19.65
C ASP A 188 4.10 31.72 -18.98
N ALA A 189 4.41 32.49 -17.93
CA ALA A 189 5.67 32.43 -17.18
C ALA A 189 5.90 31.08 -16.47
N SER A 190 4.86 30.32 -16.12
CA SER A 190 5.00 28.94 -15.60
C SER A 190 5.60 27.96 -16.62
N MET A 191 5.58 28.31 -17.91
CA MET A 191 6.11 27.50 -19.00
C MET A 191 7.58 27.81 -19.33
N ASP A 192 8.15 28.89 -18.78
CA ASP A 192 9.49 29.36 -19.15
C ASP A 192 10.62 28.43 -18.67
N PRO A 193 11.76 28.36 -19.40
CA PRO A 193 12.99 27.64 -19.01
C PRO A 193 13.81 28.35 -17.91
N SER A 194 13.24 29.38 -17.28
CA SER A 194 13.87 30.23 -16.26
C SER A 194 13.56 29.71 -14.85
N PRO A 195 14.49 29.79 -13.86
CA PRO A 195 15.83 30.39 -13.92
C PRO A 195 16.97 29.43 -14.31
N SER A 196 16.68 28.14 -14.52
CA SER A 196 17.71 27.08 -14.46
C SER A 196 18.43 26.74 -15.77
N LYS A 197 18.06 27.35 -16.91
CA LYS A 197 18.62 27.05 -18.25
C LYS A 197 18.48 25.56 -18.66
N ALA A 198 17.42 24.92 -18.19
CA ALA A 198 16.95 23.62 -18.64
C ALA A 198 15.65 23.79 -19.44
N ALA A 199 15.06 22.71 -19.94
CA ALA A 199 13.73 22.72 -20.54
C ALA A 199 12.70 23.34 -19.58
N GLY A 200 11.84 24.24 -20.08
CA GLY A 200 10.67 24.78 -19.40
C GLY A 200 9.51 23.78 -19.45
N ILE A 201 8.36 24.18 -20.00
CA ILE A 201 7.23 23.28 -20.28
C ILE A 201 7.69 22.04 -21.08
N ASN A 202 7.29 20.86 -20.66
CA ASN A 202 7.76 19.60 -21.23
C ASN A 202 6.60 18.70 -21.63
N GLY A 203 6.19 17.78 -20.76
CA GLY A 203 5.00 16.96 -20.95
C GLY A 203 3.74 17.80 -20.88
N LEU A 204 2.77 17.50 -21.75
CA LEU A 204 1.42 18.03 -21.65
C LEU A 204 0.36 16.98 -22.02
N LYS A 205 -0.77 16.99 -21.31
CA LYS A 205 -1.94 16.15 -21.57
C LYS A 205 -3.22 16.93 -21.28
N TYR A 206 -4.23 16.79 -22.14
CA TYR A 206 -5.58 17.30 -21.89
C TYR A 206 -6.40 16.30 -21.07
N GLN A 207 -7.25 16.81 -20.17
CA GLN A 207 -8.36 16.06 -19.59
C GLN A 207 -9.42 17.01 -19.01
N ASN A 208 -10.72 16.74 -19.23
CA ASN A 208 -11.84 17.40 -18.53
C ASN A 208 -11.82 18.95 -18.54
N GLY A 209 -11.38 19.57 -19.64
CA GLY A 209 -11.30 21.04 -19.77
C GLY A 209 -10.00 21.67 -19.25
N TYR A 210 -9.07 20.87 -18.74
CA TYR A 210 -7.75 21.30 -18.26
C TYR A 210 -6.63 20.77 -19.15
N LEU A 211 -5.59 21.58 -19.32
CA LEU A 211 -4.29 21.16 -19.79
C LEU A 211 -3.36 20.95 -18.58
N TYR A 212 -2.90 19.73 -18.37
CA TYR A 212 -1.94 19.36 -17.33
C TYR A 212 -0.54 19.30 -17.93
N TYR A 213 0.46 19.88 -17.26
CA TYR A 213 1.83 19.93 -17.79
C TYR A 213 2.92 20.00 -16.72
N THR A 214 4.10 19.50 -17.07
CA THR A 214 5.33 19.59 -16.28
C THR A 214 6.18 20.78 -16.75
N ASN A 215 6.99 21.33 -15.83
CA ASN A 215 8.12 22.18 -16.18
C ASN A 215 9.41 21.59 -15.55
N THR A 216 10.29 21.07 -16.41
CA THR A 216 11.54 20.39 -16.01
C THR A 216 12.55 21.37 -15.40
N GLY A 217 12.42 22.66 -15.70
CA GLY A 217 13.36 23.72 -15.34
C GLY A 217 13.17 24.17 -13.90
N ASN A 218 11.93 24.46 -13.52
CA ASN A 218 11.56 24.91 -12.17
C ASN A 218 11.16 23.76 -11.21
N ASN A 219 11.05 22.52 -11.72
CA ASN A 219 10.61 21.32 -10.99
C ASN A 219 9.17 21.42 -10.46
N LEU A 220 8.23 21.91 -11.28
CA LEU A 220 6.81 22.06 -10.91
C LEU A 220 5.89 21.31 -11.88
N TYR A 221 4.74 20.89 -11.35
CA TYR A 221 3.64 20.26 -12.08
C TYR A 221 2.39 21.13 -11.93
N TYR A 222 1.71 21.41 -13.05
CA TYR A 222 0.64 22.40 -13.17
C TYR A 222 -0.61 21.82 -13.84
N ARG A 223 -1.74 22.52 -13.64
CA ARG A 223 -2.91 22.47 -14.52
C ARG A 223 -3.34 23.88 -14.94
N LEU A 224 -3.93 23.98 -16.11
CA LEU A 224 -4.43 25.22 -16.69
C LEU A 224 -5.81 25.00 -17.32
N PRO A 225 -6.87 25.70 -16.87
CA PRO A 225 -8.15 25.73 -17.58
C PRO A 225 -7.97 26.20 -19.04
N ILE A 226 -8.55 25.47 -20.00
CA ILE A 226 -8.55 25.85 -21.41
C ILE A 226 -9.96 25.82 -22.02
N TYR A 227 -10.18 26.61 -23.06
CA TYR A 227 -11.36 26.51 -23.91
C TYR A 227 -11.20 25.40 -24.95
N ALA A 228 -12.33 24.93 -25.51
CA ALA A 228 -12.34 23.88 -26.55
C ALA A 228 -11.59 24.23 -27.84
N ASN A 229 -11.24 25.51 -28.07
CA ASN A 229 -10.39 25.94 -29.18
C ASN A 229 -8.88 25.78 -28.92
N GLY A 230 -8.47 25.37 -27.71
CA GLY A 230 -7.08 25.18 -27.30
C GLY A 230 -6.40 26.41 -26.66
N SER A 231 -7.08 27.54 -26.46
CA SER A 231 -6.53 28.70 -25.74
C SER A 231 -6.87 28.67 -24.25
N ALA A 232 -6.00 29.25 -23.41
CA ALA A 232 -6.21 29.40 -21.97
C ALA A 232 -7.52 30.13 -21.63
N SER A 233 -8.15 29.73 -20.51
CA SER A 233 -9.37 30.37 -19.98
C SER A 233 -9.20 30.97 -18.58
N ALA A 234 -8.09 30.69 -17.89
CA ALA A 234 -7.70 31.27 -16.62
C ALA A 234 -6.16 31.26 -16.47
N GLU A 235 -5.65 31.65 -15.30
CA GLU A 235 -4.24 31.46 -14.92
C GLU A 235 -3.94 29.99 -14.55
N PRO A 236 -2.68 29.51 -14.64
CA PRO A 236 -2.31 28.18 -14.20
C PRO A 236 -2.31 27.99 -12.67
N GLU A 237 -2.60 26.76 -12.25
CA GLU A 237 -2.54 26.31 -10.86
C GLU A 237 -1.38 25.32 -10.66
N THR A 238 -0.50 25.58 -9.68
CA THR A 238 0.53 24.63 -9.25
C THR A 238 -0.10 23.49 -8.45
N ILE A 239 0.13 22.24 -8.86
CA ILE A 239 -0.31 21.04 -8.13
C ILE A 239 0.80 20.54 -7.19
N ALA A 240 2.03 20.39 -7.69
CA ALA A 240 3.13 19.79 -6.92
C ALA A 240 4.51 20.31 -7.35
N GLN A 241 5.52 20.12 -6.47
CA GLN A 241 6.92 20.11 -6.85
C GLN A 241 7.30 18.70 -7.31
N VAL A 242 7.85 18.56 -8.53
CA VAL A 242 8.20 17.28 -9.15
C VAL A 242 9.61 17.41 -9.74
N THR A 243 10.57 16.70 -9.17
CA THR A 243 12.00 16.82 -9.51
C THR A 243 12.26 16.34 -10.93
N LYS A 244 12.62 17.27 -11.83
CA LYS A 244 12.92 17.00 -13.25
C LYS A 244 11.84 16.15 -13.95
N GLY A 245 10.58 16.54 -13.77
CA GLY A 245 9.45 16.00 -14.52
C GLY A 245 9.67 16.10 -16.04
N ASP A 246 9.46 14.98 -16.74
CA ASP A 246 9.50 14.80 -18.20
C ASP A 246 8.03 14.70 -18.68
N ASP A 247 7.63 13.71 -19.50
CA ASP A 247 6.21 13.53 -19.87
C ASP A 247 5.37 12.80 -18.80
N LEU A 248 4.05 12.91 -18.94
CA LEU A 248 3.04 12.41 -18.00
C LEU A 248 1.82 11.77 -18.68
N ILE A 249 1.04 11.00 -17.90
CA ILE A 249 -0.33 10.57 -18.21
C ILE A 249 -1.24 10.72 -16.98
N LEU A 250 -2.56 10.79 -17.17
CA LEU A 250 -3.57 10.86 -16.10
C LEU A 250 -4.39 9.57 -16.06
N ASP A 251 -4.97 9.22 -14.91
CA ASP A 251 -6.04 8.23 -14.81
C ASP A 251 -7.43 8.87 -14.82
N GLY A 252 -8.48 8.06 -14.61
CA GLY A 252 -9.88 8.51 -14.67
C GLY A 252 -10.26 9.55 -13.62
N ALA A 253 -9.51 9.70 -12.52
CA ALA A 253 -9.76 10.71 -11.49
C ALA A 253 -8.89 11.97 -11.64
N GLY A 254 -7.96 12.00 -12.59
CA GLY A 254 -6.99 13.07 -12.74
C GLY A 254 -5.78 12.94 -11.80
N THR A 255 -5.53 11.73 -11.27
CA THR A 255 -4.25 11.41 -10.64
C THR A 255 -3.22 11.20 -11.76
N ALA A 256 -2.12 11.95 -11.69
CA ALA A 256 -1.09 11.96 -12.72
C ALA A 256 0.03 10.95 -12.42
N TYR A 257 0.66 10.46 -13.48
CA TYR A 257 1.80 9.56 -13.46
C TYR A 257 2.88 10.20 -14.33
N ILE A 258 3.99 10.60 -13.72
CA ILE A 258 4.96 11.55 -14.27
C ILE A 258 6.35 10.93 -14.29
N CYS A 259 6.98 10.87 -15.46
CA CYS A 259 8.38 10.48 -15.61
C CYS A 259 9.30 11.55 -15.00
N GLN A 260 10.39 11.15 -14.34
CA GLN A 260 11.37 12.05 -13.76
C GLN A 260 12.77 11.65 -14.24
N GLN A 261 13.49 12.60 -14.84
CA GLN A 261 14.84 12.38 -15.41
C GLN A 261 15.87 11.96 -14.35
N VAL A 262 15.56 12.11 -13.06
CA VAL A 262 16.30 11.54 -11.93
C VAL A 262 16.05 10.02 -11.74
N ASN A 263 15.90 9.26 -12.83
CA ASN A 263 15.71 7.80 -12.85
C ASN A 263 14.49 7.28 -12.06
N SER A 264 13.32 7.91 -12.19
CA SER A 264 12.09 7.45 -11.51
C SER A 264 10.79 7.88 -12.19
N VAL A 265 9.67 7.28 -11.80
CA VAL A 265 8.29 7.67 -12.16
C VAL A 265 7.51 7.90 -10.86
N SER A 266 6.74 8.98 -10.80
CA SER A 266 5.93 9.34 -9.64
C SER A 266 4.44 9.39 -9.96
N ARG A 267 3.62 8.88 -9.03
CA ARG A 267 2.18 9.16 -8.96
C ARG A 267 1.98 10.48 -8.19
N VAL A 268 1.15 11.37 -8.71
CA VAL A 268 0.83 12.68 -8.13
C VAL A 268 -0.68 12.90 -8.17
N ALA A 269 -1.32 12.86 -7.01
CA ALA A 269 -2.75 13.14 -6.89
C ALA A 269 -3.03 14.65 -7.07
N ILE A 270 -4.28 14.99 -7.45
CA ILE A 270 -4.71 16.38 -7.72
C ILE A 270 -4.56 17.35 -6.53
N ASN A 271 -4.39 16.82 -5.32
CA ASN A 271 -4.13 17.59 -4.09
C ASN A 271 -2.63 17.84 -3.81
N GLY A 272 -1.74 17.48 -4.74
CA GLY A 272 -0.29 17.63 -4.60
C GLY A 272 0.43 16.47 -3.90
N THR A 273 -0.26 15.40 -3.50
CA THR A 273 0.36 14.23 -2.86
C THR A 273 1.18 13.43 -3.88
N GLN A 274 2.51 13.47 -3.76
CA GLN A 274 3.45 12.71 -4.59
C GLN A 274 3.90 11.40 -3.91
N GLN A 275 4.01 10.34 -4.70
CA GLN A 275 4.65 9.06 -4.35
C GLN A 275 5.54 8.62 -5.53
N VAL A 276 6.79 8.22 -5.26
CA VAL A 276 7.60 7.49 -6.27
C VAL A 276 7.04 6.08 -6.39
N ILE A 277 6.74 5.65 -7.62
CA ILE A 277 6.08 4.35 -7.87
C ILE A 277 6.93 3.38 -8.71
N ALA A 278 8.00 3.86 -9.34
CA ALA A 278 8.98 3.03 -10.04
C ALA A 278 10.30 3.80 -10.21
N GLY A 279 11.43 3.10 -10.25
CA GLY A 279 12.75 3.69 -10.40
C GLY A 279 13.30 4.35 -9.13
N THR A 280 14.59 4.17 -8.91
CA THR A 280 15.32 4.60 -7.72
C THR A 280 15.99 5.95 -8.00
N ILE A 281 15.53 7.00 -7.31
CA ILE A 281 15.98 8.38 -7.52
C ILE A 281 17.51 8.51 -7.51
N ASN A 282 18.06 9.17 -8.54
CA ASN A 282 19.50 9.44 -8.72
C ASN A 282 20.42 8.20 -8.74
N SER A 283 19.88 6.99 -8.96
CA SER A 283 20.66 5.75 -8.99
C SER A 283 20.94 5.28 -10.42
N ASN A 284 22.20 5.04 -10.74
CA ASN A 284 22.60 4.35 -11.98
C ASN A 284 22.35 2.82 -11.94
N ALA A 285 21.85 2.31 -10.81
CA ALA A 285 21.35 0.94 -10.67
C ALA A 285 19.80 0.89 -10.61
N SER A 286 19.13 1.97 -11.02
CA SER A 286 17.67 2.03 -11.08
C SER A 286 17.08 1.05 -12.10
N SER A 287 15.88 0.56 -11.79
CA SER A 287 14.98 -0.15 -12.69
C SER A 287 14.50 0.65 -13.92
N LEU A 288 14.61 1.99 -13.91
CA LEU A 288 14.27 2.90 -15.01
C LEU A 288 15.36 3.96 -15.17
N LEU A 289 16.29 3.74 -16.11
CA LEU A 289 17.35 4.70 -16.40
C LEU A 289 16.86 5.75 -17.40
N GLY A 290 16.69 6.99 -16.93
CA GLY A 290 16.16 8.12 -17.70
C GLY A 290 14.80 7.82 -18.35
N PRO A 291 13.72 7.60 -17.58
CA PRO A 291 12.38 7.45 -18.12
C PRO A 291 11.91 8.76 -18.75
N THR A 292 11.35 8.70 -19.95
CA THR A 292 11.04 9.87 -20.78
C THR A 292 9.54 10.13 -20.93
N ALA A 293 8.74 9.10 -21.26
CA ALA A 293 7.29 9.20 -21.35
C ALA A 293 6.57 7.96 -20.84
N VAL A 294 5.26 8.10 -20.63
CA VAL A 294 4.39 7.12 -19.98
C VAL A 294 2.96 7.15 -20.55
N ALA A 295 2.33 5.99 -20.75
CA ALA A 295 0.90 5.90 -21.10
C ALA A 295 0.25 4.57 -20.67
N TRP A 296 -1.08 4.57 -20.51
CA TRP A 296 -1.88 3.39 -20.17
C TRP A 296 -2.05 2.40 -21.33
N GLY A 297 -2.09 1.10 -21.02
CA GLY A 297 -2.59 0.06 -21.93
C GLY A 297 -4.07 0.26 -22.30
N ARG A 298 -4.52 -0.39 -23.39
CA ARG A 298 -5.85 -0.13 -24.01
C ARG A 298 -6.73 -1.38 -24.20
N THR A 299 -6.22 -2.56 -23.89
CA THR A 299 -6.93 -3.84 -23.98
C THR A 299 -7.43 -4.29 -22.60
N PRO A 300 -8.37 -5.25 -22.51
CA PRO A 300 -8.79 -5.83 -21.23
C PRO A 300 -7.65 -6.46 -20.40
N SER A 301 -6.51 -6.79 -21.03
CA SER A 301 -5.34 -7.47 -20.45
C SER A 301 -4.17 -6.57 -20.05
N ASP A 302 -4.19 -5.28 -20.42
CA ASP A 302 -3.12 -4.30 -20.13
C ASP A 302 -3.63 -2.93 -19.68
N ARG A 303 -4.95 -2.69 -19.63
CA ARG A 303 -5.55 -1.41 -19.18
C ARG A 303 -5.15 -0.97 -17.77
N ASP A 304 -4.71 -1.90 -16.93
CA ASP A 304 -4.18 -1.65 -15.58
C ASP A 304 -2.64 -1.47 -15.58
N ARG A 305 -2.00 -1.30 -16.74
CA ARG A 305 -0.54 -1.19 -16.86
C ARG A 305 -0.12 0.11 -17.51
N LEU A 306 1.01 0.64 -17.06
CA LEU A 306 1.71 1.77 -17.66
C LEU A 306 2.88 1.28 -18.50
N TYR A 307 2.90 1.65 -19.78
CA TYR A 307 4.06 1.54 -20.65
C TYR A 307 4.95 2.77 -20.47
N VAL A 308 6.27 2.57 -20.40
CA VAL A 308 7.25 3.64 -20.14
C VAL A 308 8.45 3.52 -21.08
N THR A 309 8.83 4.62 -21.74
CA THR A 309 10.04 4.74 -22.57
C THR A 309 11.25 5.18 -21.76
N THR A 310 12.45 4.79 -22.21
CA THR A 310 13.71 5.12 -21.52
C THR A 310 14.83 5.54 -22.47
N ASN A 311 15.60 6.57 -22.08
CA ASN A 311 16.79 7.02 -22.79
C ASN A 311 18.11 6.40 -22.25
N GLY A 312 18.06 5.64 -21.15
CA GLY A 312 19.24 5.02 -20.55
C GLY A 312 19.98 5.90 -19.54
N GLY A 313 19.33 6.94 -19.01
CA GLY A 313 19.90 7.89 -18.05
C GLY A 313 20.90 8.86 -18.69
N GLN A 314 20.83 9.05 -20.01
CA GLN A 314 21.88 9.72 -20.77
C GLN A 314 21.58 11.19 -21.03
N SER A 315 22.23 12.08 -20.29
CA SER A 315 22.53 13.44 -20.77
C SER A 315 23.68 13.41 -21.80
N ALA A 316 23.48 12.62 -22.87
CA ALA A 316 24.29 12.44 -24.07
C ALA A 316 25.84 12.44 -23.90
N ALA A 317 26.45 11.25 -23.85
CA ALA A 317 27.90 11.08 -23.98
C ALA A 317 28.28 9.75 -24.68
N PHE A 318 28.50 9.82 -25.99
CA PHE A 318 29.24 8.86 -26.85
C PHE A 318 28.90 7.35 -26.88
N ASN A 319 28.04 6.81 -26.01
CA ASN A 319 27.75 5.37 -26.00
C ASN A 319 26.28 5.06 -25.71
N THR A 320 25.49 4.85 -26.76
CA THR A 320 24.05 4.55 -26.68
C THR A 320 23.72 3.11 -26.23
N SER A 321 24.69 2.34 -25.74
CA SER A 321 24.55 0.96 -25.25
C SER A 321 23.81 0.82 -23.90
N GLY A 322 22.89 1.74 -23.58
CA GLY A 322 22.23 1.83 -22.27
C GLY A 322 20.75 2.19 -22.28
N SER A 323 20.14 2.56 -23.43
CA SER A 323 18.68 2.69 -23.50
C SER A 323 18.04 1.32 -23.37
N GLN A 324 17.00 1.23 -22.53
CA GLN A 324 16.23 0.01 -22.29
C GLN A 324 14.93 -0.01 -23.11
N GLY A 325 14.83 0.85 -24.14
CA GLY A 325 13.71 0.91 -25.06
C GLY A 325 12.36 1.16 -24.37
N LEU A 326 11.54 0.12 -24.29
CA LEU A 326 10.23 0.10 -23.64
C LEU A 326 10.19 -0.86 -22.45
N SER A 327 9.65 -0.38 -21.33
CA SER A 327 9.28 -1.17 -20.15
C SER A 327 7.77 -1.06 -19.86
N VAL A 328 7.26 -1.94 -19.00
CA VAL A 328 5.89 -1.91 -18.48
C VAL A 328 5.90 -2.01 -16.96
N ILE A 329 4.96 -1.30 -16.33
CA ILE A 329 4.81 -1.15 -14.88
C ILE A 329 3.37 -1.52 -14.52
N GLY A 330 3.18 -2.35 -13.50
CA GLY A 330 1.86 -2.72 -12.97
C GLY A 330 1.63 -4.23 -12.83
N PRO A 331 0.41 -4.67 -12.49
CA PRO A 331 -0.83 -3.88 -12.53
C PRO A 331 -0.94 -2.77 -11.46
N ILE A 332 -1.63 -1.69 -11.84
CA ILE A 332 -1.92 -0.48 -11.07
C ILE A 332 -3.43 -0.24 -11.17
N ALA A 333 -4.10 -0.07 -10.03
CA ALA A 333 -5.52 0.27 -10.02
C ALA A 333 -5.71 1.74 -10.44
N GLN A 334 -6.46 1.97 -11.52
CA GLN A 334 -6.89 3.31 -11.93
C GLN A 334 -7.99 3.83 -11.00
N GLU A 335 -7.89 5.10 -10.60
CA GLU A 335 -8.97 5.80 -9.92
C GLU A 335 -10.05 6.20 -10.96
N SER A 336 -11.34 6.04 -10.63
CA SER A 336 -12.45 6.19 -11.59
C SER A 336 -13.53 7.18 -11.14
N THR A 337 -14.10 7.90 -12.10
CA THR A 337 -15.12 8.93 -11.88
C THR A 337 -16.52 8.44 -12.29
N GLU A 338 -17.12 7.56 -11.50
CA GLU A 338 -18.50 7.13 -11.73
C GLU A 338 -19.51 8.24 -11.38
N THR A 339 -19.95 8.97 -12.40
CA THR A 339 -21.10 9.88 -12.34
C THR A 339 -22.42 9.09 -12.37
N GLY A 340 -22.68 8.36 -11.29
CA GLY A 340 -23.88 7.53 -11.08
C GLY A 340 -25.17 8.35 -11.01
N ASN A 341 -25.69 8.73 -12.17
CA ASN A 341 -26.89 9.56 -12.31
C ASN A 341 -28.14 8.77 -11.89
N SER A 342 -28.93 9.30 -10.96
CA SER A 342 -30.00 8.54 -10.31
C SER A 342 -31.27 8.42 -11.16
N SER A 343 -31.82 7.20 -11.26
CA SER A 343 -33.22 6.98 -11.59
C SER A 343 -33.80 5.89 -10.68
N ALA A 344 -34.68 6.28 -9.75
CA ALA A 344 -35.33 5.37 -8.82
C ALA A 344 -36.74 5.02 -9.31
N SER A 345 -37.13 3.75 -9.20
CA SER A 345 -38.53 3.31 -9.21
C SER A 345 -38.66 1.96 -8.52
N ALA A 346 -39.25 1.99 -7.33
CA ALA A 346 -39.87 0.84 -6.66
C ALA A 346 -41.41 0.94 -6.88
N THR A 347 -42.28 -0.03 -6.60
CA THR A 347 -42.20 -1.28 -5.79
C THR A 347 -43.39 -2.19 -6.16
N LEU A 348 -43.41 -3.47 -5.72
CA LEU A 348 -44.60 -4.36 -5.58
C LEU A 348 -45.28 -4.81 -6.91
N SER A 349 -45.97 -5.96 -7.05
CA SER A 349 -46.11 -7.26 -6.33
C SER A 349 -46.86 -8.25 -7.29
N THR A 350 -47.29 -9.51 -7.02
CA THR A 350 -47.47 -10.35 -5.80
C THR A 350 -47.60 -11.86 -6.18
N THR A 351 -47.32 -12.79 -5.25
CA THR A 351 -47.88 -14.17 -5.07
C THR A 351 -48.07 -15.19 -6.22
N GLN A 352 -47.55 -16.43 -5.98
CA GLN A 352 -48.06 -17.78 -6.37
C GLN A 352 -48.16 -18.14 -7.88
N GLY A 353 -47.91 -19.40 -8.31
CA GLY A 353 -47.45 -20.60 -7.60
C GLY A 353 -47.38 -21.88 -8.49
N THR A 354 -46.97 -23.00 -7.89
CA THR A 354 -47.11 -24.42 -8.33
C THR A 354 -46.52 -24.94 -9.67
N ALA A 355 -45.55 -25.86 -9.51
CA ALA A 355 -45.57 -27.26 -10.01
C ALA A 355 -45.07 -27.67 -11.43
N THR A 356 -43.77 -28.01 -11.50
CA THR A 356 -43.20 -29.30 -12.01
C THR A 356 -43.33 -29.66 -13.53
N PRO A 357 -42.74 -30.76 -14.08
CA PRO A 357 -41.69 -30.56 -15.09
C PRO A 357 -41.82 -31.36 -16.41
N THR A 358 -40.96 -31.08 -17.39
CA THR A 358 -40.63 -32.00 -18.50
C THR A 358 -39.16 -31.90 -18.92
N GLN A 359 -38.58 -33.06 -19.28
CA GLN A 359 -37.25 -33.18 -19.90
C GLN A 359 -37.37 -33.08 -21.42
N SER A 360 -36.34 -32.58 -22.12
CA SER A 360 -35.49 -33.42 -23.01
C SER A 360 -34.50 -32.63 -23.88
N ASN A 361 -33.24 -33.10 -23.90
CA ASN A 361 -32.30 -33.19 -25.02
C ASN A 361 -32.25 -32.11 -26.13
N GLY A 362 -31.20 -31.28 -26.08
CA GLY A 362 -30.10 -31.34 -27.07
C GLY A 362 -30.26 -30.67 -28.45
N GLY A 363 -29.13 -30.46 -29.14
CA GLY A 363 -29.09 -30.09 -30.57
C GLY A 363 -28.31 -28.81 -30.91
N VAL A 364 -27.00 -28.97 -31.17
CA VAL A 364 -26.11 -27.97 -31.79
C VAL A 364 -26.56 -27.63 -33.23
N VAL A 365 -26.42 -26.36 -33.69
CA VAL A 365 -25.87 -25.99 -35.03
C VAL A 365 -25.71 -24.47 -35.23
N VAL A 366 -24.83 -24.07 -36.16
CA VAL A 366 -24.29 -22.72 -36.40
C VAL A 366 -24.86 -22.04 -37.65
N ARG A 367 -25.21 -20.72 -37.56
CA ARG A 367 -25.09 -19.61 -38.56
C ARG A 367 -25.82 -18.38 -37.99
N ARG A 368 -25.39 -17.11 -38.08
CA ARG A 368 -24.52 -16.30 -38.98
C ARG A 368 -25.12 -15.96 -40.35
N VAL A 369 -25.59 -14.70 -40.48
CA VAL A 369 -25.73 -13.78 -41.65
C VAL A 369 -26.51 -12.57 -41.07
N GLU A 370 -25.91 -11.38 -40.93
CA GLU A 370 -26.00 -10.21 -41.84
C GLU A 370 -27.42 -9.61 -41.99
N LYS A 371 -27.67 -8.32 -42.27
CA LYS A 371 -26.98 -7.00 -42.20
C LYS A 371 -27.99 -5.96 -42.77
N GLN A 372 -27.69 -4.66 -42.72
CA GLN A 372 -28.42 -3.57 -43.44
C GLN A 372 -29.82 -3.21 -42.90
N ASN A 373 -30.36 -1.99 -43.11
CA ASN A 373 -29.77 -0.63 -43.19
C ASN A 373 -30.92 0.41 -43.20
N ALA A 374 -30.59 1.66 -42.83
CA ALA A 374 -31.24 2.90 -43.33
C ALA A 374 -32.71 3.18 -42.94
N ALA A 375 -33.22 4.42 -43.00
CA ALA A 375 -32.65 5.78 -42.86
C ALA A 375 -33.81 6.80 -42.85
N ARG A 376 -33.48 8.11 -42.78
CA ARG A 376 -34.32 9.26 -43.18
C ARG A 376 -35.50 9.62 -42.27
N ASP A 377 -35.94 10.88 -42.18
CA ASP A 377 -35.37 12.20 -42.55
C ASP A 377 -35.85 13.19 -41.46
N ALA A 378 -35.02 14.09 -40.92
CA ALA A 378 -34.83 15.48 -41.37
C ALA A 378 -36.14 16.30 -41.50
N GLU A 379 -36.29 17.34 -40.66
CA GLU A 379 -36.05 18.74 -41.09
C GLU A 379 -36.05 19.72 -39.90
N THR A 380 -35.61 20.96 -40.13
CA THR A 380 -35.40 22.02 -39.12
C THR A 380 -36.21 23.27 -39.45
N CYS A 381 -36.60 24.06 -38.44
CA CYS A 381 -36.22 25.49 -38.42
C CYS A 381 -36.45 26.25 -37.10
N GLN A 382 -35.64 27.29 -37.00
CA GLN A 382 -35.41 28.31 -35.97
C GLN A 382 -36.66 29.07 -35.46
N GLY A 383 -36.57 29.64 -34.25
CA GLY A 383 -37.58 30.59 -33.71
C GLY A 383 -37.30 31.14 -32.31
N THR A 384 -36.45 32.16 -32.21
CA THR A 384 -36.24 33.05 -31.02
C THR A 384 -36.06 34.49 -31.52
N PRO A 385 -36.20 35.57 -30.71
CA PRO A 385 -36.07 35.65 -29.25
C PRO A 385 -37.17 36.51 -28.56
N SER A 386 -36.83 37.15 -27.41
CA SER A 386 -37.55 38.21 -26.66
C SER A 386 -38.76 37.80 -25.80
N SER A 387 -39.11 38.46 -24.69
CA SER A 387 -38.33 39.03 -23.55
C SER A 387 -39.29 39.60 -22.47
N GLU A 388 -38.76 39.89 -21.27
CA GLU A 388 -39.31 40.76 -20.21
C GLU A 388 -40.27 40.23 -19.12
N ALA A 389 -40.11 40.85 -17.94
CA ALA A 389 -41.06 41.11 -16.84
C ALA A 389 -41.70 39.94 -16.03
N SER A 390 -41.24 39.82 -14.77
CA SER A 390 -42.04 39.36 -13.61
C SER A 390 -43.13 40.40 -13.24
N PRO A 391 -44.14 40.07 -12.41
CA PRO A 391 -43.92 39.97 -10.96
C PRO A 391 -44.69 38.87 -10.20
N ASP A 392 -44.16 38.58 -9.00
CA ASP A 392 -44.73 38.00 -7.79
C ASP A 392 -46.17 37.46 -7.76
N PHE A 393 -46.30 36.26 -7.19
CA PHE A 393 -47.30 36.04 -6.13
C PHE A 393 -46.70 35.18 -5.00
N THR A 394 -47.06 35.50 -3.76
CA THR A 394 -46.46 34.93 -2.54
C THR A 394 -47.31 33.85 -1.90
N SER A 395 -46.66 32.83 -1.32
CA SER A 395 -47.23 32.08 -0.20
C SER A 395 -46.13 31.60 0.74
N THR A 396 -46.08 32.17 1.95
CA THR A 396 -45.07 31.86 2.97
C THR A 396 -45.58 30.75 3.89
N VAL A 397 -44.82 29.67 4.05
CA VAL A 397 -45.00 28.71 5.16
C VAL A 397 -43.69 28.55 5.90
N THR A 398 -43.76 28.61 7.23
CA THR A 398 -42.62 28.66 8.15
C THR A 398 -41.81 27.36 8.16
N GLY A 399 -40.50 27.46 8.01
CA GLY A 399 -39.59 26.32 8.12
C GLY A 399 -39.24 25.95 9.56
N THR A 400 -38.97 24.66 9.79
CA THR A 400 -38.37 24.14 11.02
C THR A 400 -37.08 23.41 10.65
N THR A 401 -35.92 23.97 11.00
CA THR A 401 -34.61 23.47 10.55
C THR A 401 -34.17 22.23 11.32
N ALA A 402 -34.41 21.03 10.78
CA ALA A 402 -33.68 19.83 11.18
C ALA A 402 -32.23 19.93 10.68
N ARG A 403 -31.24 19.89 11.58
CA ARG A 403 -29.82 19.92 11.20
C ARG A 403 -29.40 18.59 10.58
N SER A 404 -29.23 18.56 9.25
CA SER A 404 -28.39 17.55 8.60
C SER A 404 -26.93 17.85 8.94
N SER A 405 -26.36 17.09 9.88
CA SER A 405 -24.94 17.17 10.23
C SER A 405 -24.11 16.38 9.21
N ILE A 406 -23.73 17.03 8.11
CA ILE A 406 -22.76 16.48 7.16
C ILE A 406 -21.45 16.23 7.91
N VAL A 407 -21.09 14.95 8.08
CA VAL A 407 -19.81 14.56 8.69
C VAL A 407 -18.70 14.94 7.71
N LYS A 408 -17.88 15.93 8.09
CA LYS A 408 -16.70 16.33 7.31
C LYS A 408 -15.71 15.17 7.23
N ALA A 409 -15.01 15.07 6.11
CA ALA A 409 -13.83 14.22 5.99
C ALA A 409 -12.83 14.54 7.12
N GLN A 410 -12.37 13.50 7.80
CA GLN A 410 -11.57 13.60 9.02
C GLN A 410 -10.07 13.56 8.67
N GLY A 411 -9.35 14.61 9.07
CA GLY A 411 -7.94 14.79 8.69
C GLY A 411 -6.94 14.06 9.62
N PRO A 412 -5.63 14.14 9.29
CA PRO A 412 -4.55 13.66 10.15
C PRO A 412 -4.44 14.42 11.49
N LEU A 413 -3.56 13.95 12.38
CA LEU A 413 -3.26 14.52 13.69
C LEU A 413 -2.53 15.89 13.63
N GLN A 414 -3.18 16.92 13.05
CA GLN A 414 -2.65 18.27 12.78
C GLN A 414 -2.03 19.01 13.99
N TRP A 415 -2.18 18.52 15.22
CA TRP A 415 -1.65 19.12 16.44
C TRP A 415 -0.26 18.61 16.87
N VAL A 416 0.23 17.48 16.32
CA VAL A 416 1.54 16.90 16.68
C VAL A 416 2.60 17.28 15.62
N ILE A 417 3.10 18.51 15.70
CA ILE A 417 4.07 19.04 14.73
C ILE A 417 5.51 18.76 15.20
N TYR A 418 6.16 17.78 14.57
CA TYR A 418 7.62 17.62 14.64
C TYR A 418 8.30 18.61 13.70
N SER A 419 8.51 19.84 14.17
CA SER A 419 9.43 20.78 13.52
C SER A 419 10.86 20.24 13.61
N ALA A 420 11.54 20.14 12.47
CA ALA A 420 12.99 19.95 12.49
C ALA A 420 13.62 21.20 13.12
N ALA A 421 14.44 21.01 14.15
CA ALA A 421 15.36 22.05 14.59
C ALA A 421 16.35 22.33 13.45
N GLY A 422 16.81 23.58 13.35
CA GLY A 422 17.88 23.94 12.42
C GLY A 422 19.17 23.19 12.75
N GLU A 423 20.09 23.18 11.79
CA GLU A 423 21.44 22.67 12.00
C GLU A 423 22.17 23.67 12.90
N GLU A 424 22.38 23.32 14.17
CA GLU A 424 23.31 24.02 15.05
C GLU A 424 24.72 23.57 14.68
N ASP A 425 25.50 24.48 14.08
CA ASP A 425 26.88 24.22 13.68
C ASP A 425 27.75 23.90 14.89
N LEU A 426 28.23 22.66 14.95
CA LEU A 426 29.24 22.22 15.91
C LEU A 426 30.64 22.64 15.42
N GLU A 427 30.95 23.93 15.50
CA GLU A 427 32.32 24.40 15.28
C GLU A 427 33.26 23.95 16.41
N ASP A 428 34.44 23.46 16.04
CA ASP A 428 35.46 22.96 16.97
C ASP A 428 36.01 24.08 17.87
N GLY A 429 35.95 23.87 19.19
CA GLY A 429 36.52 24.78 20.16
C GLY A 429 37.94 24.41 20.57
N ASP A 430 38.96 25.10 20.05
CA ASP A 430 40.25 25.23 20.77
C ASP A 430 40.91 26.62 20.69
N ASN A 431 41.10 27.18 21.89
CA ASN A 431 42.09 28.17 22.35
C ASN A 431 42.38 29.53 21.66
N SER A 432 42.07 30.57 22.47
CA SER A 432 43.00 31.60 22.99
C SER A 432 43.20 32.98 22.30
N GLN A 433 42.65 33.98 22.98
CA GLN A 433 43.24 35.29 23.34
C GLN A 433 43.84 36.21 22.25
N ARG A 434 43.15 37.33 21.92
CA ARG A 434 43.75 38.69 22.07
C ARG A 434 42.79 39.90 21.96
N LEU A 435 42.79 40.70 23.04
CA LEU A 435 42.75 42.17 23.13
C LEU A 435 42.06 43.06 22.06
N GLU A 436 41.00 43.74 22.52
CA GLU A 436 40.64 45.16 22.32
C GLU A 436 41.18 45.99 21.13
N ARG A 437 40.26 46.64 20.39
CA ARG A 437 40.33 48.10 20.18
C ARG A 437 38.97 48.79 19.91
N VAL A 438 38.92 50.07 20.28
CA VAL A 438 37.78 51.01 20.35
C VAL A 438 37.44 51.69 19.01
N SER A 439 36.12 51.73 18.68
CA SER A 439 35.23 52.80 18.13
C SER A 439 35.76 53.88 17.11
N PRO A 440 34.95 54.85 16.58
CA PRO A 440 33.50 55.14 16.75
C PRO A 440 32.69 55.55 15.47
N SER A 441 31.39 55.88 15.68
CA SER A 441 30.48 56.70 14.84
C SER A 441 29.96 56.10 13.52
N VAL A 442 28.77 56.45 12.98
CA VAL A 442 27.98 57.70 13.05
C VAL A 442 26.47 57.47 13.35
N SER A 443 25.78 58.51 13.86
CA SER A 443 24.32 58.67 14.09
C SER A 443 23.41 58.04 13.02
N SER A 444 22.37 57.25 13.31
CA SER A 444 21.20 57.38 14.23
C SER A 444 19.97 58.05 13.62
N ASP A 445 18.83 57.37 13.66
CA ASP A 445 17.51 58.00 13.84
C ASP A 445 16.62 57.07 14.70
N SER A 446 15.57 57.59 15.34
CA SER A 446 14.91 56.89 16.46
C SER A 446 13.40 57.11 16.62
N ARG A 447 12.65 56.00 16.75
CA ARG A 447 11.28 55.81 17.31
C ARG A 447 10.84 54.37 17.00
N CYS A 448 10.09 53.65 17.84
CA CYS A 448 9.59 53.91 19.20
C CYS A 448 9.42 52.56 19.93
N ASP A 449 9.39 52.57 21.27
CA ASP A 449 9.06 51.37 22.07
C ASP A 449 7.58 50.97 21.93
N ASP A 450 7.31 49.68 21.74
CA ASP A 450 6.07 49.02 22.18
C ASP A 450 6.42 47.62 22.73
N THR A 451 7.06 47.60 23.91
CA THR A 451 7.50 46.39 24.61
C THR A 451 6.34 45.63 25.28
N ARG A 452 5.31 45.31 24.48
CA ARG A 452 4.26 44.36 24.84
C ARG A 452 4.79 42.93 24.88
N LEU A 453 5.14 42.47 26.08
CA LEU A 453 5.32 41.05 26.38
C LEU A 453 3.98 40.31 26.25
N THR A 454 3.67 39.83 25.06
CA THR A 454 2.55 38.91 24.83
C THR A 454 2.86 37.54 25.43
N ILE A 455 2.12 37.15 26.47
CA ILE A 455 2.08 35.77 26.93
C ILE A 455 1.45 34.94 25.81
N ALA A 456 2.11 33.87 25.38
CA ALA A 456 1.60 33.01 24.31
C ALA A 456 0.29 32.33 24.72
N GLU A 457 -0.78 32.50 23.92
CA GLU A 457 -2.13 32.05 24.24
C GLU A 457 -2.30 30.52 24.33
N SER A 458 -1.28 29.75 23.95
CA SER A 458 -1.20 28.32 24.31
C SER A 458 0.24 27.87 24.51
N ILE A 459 0.47 27.13 25.60
CA ILE A 459 1.62 26.23 25.68
C ILE A 459 1.31 25.07 24.72
N LYS A 460 1.98 25.03 23.57
CA LYS A 460 1.88 23.87 22.67
C LYS A 460 2.40 22.64 23.43
N PRO A 461 1.64 21.53 23.50
CA PRO A 461 2.11 20.32 24.17
C PRO A 461 3.33 19.78 23.43
N ASP A 462 4.33 19.32 24.19
CA ASP A 462 5.51 18.66 23.61
C ASP A 462 5.07 17.47 22.71
N PRO A 463 5.47 17.43 21.42
CA PRO A 463 5.10 16.36 20.50
C PRO A 463 5.41 14.94 21.01
N GLN A 464 6.47 14.75 21.80
CA GLN A 464 6.81 13.43 22.36
C GLN A 464 5.79 13.01 23.44
N ASN A 465 5.56 13.83 24.46
CA ASN A 465 4.56 13.58 25.49
C ASN A 465 3.13 13.51 24.91
N ALA A 466 2.82 14.30 23.88
CA ALA A 466 1.58 14.21 23.12
C ALA A 466 1.36 12.81 22.52
N SER A 467 2.37 12.28 21.83
CA SER A 467 2.35 10.95 21.20
C SER A 467 2.25 9.82 22.23
N ILE A 468 2.94 9.95 23.37
CA ILE A 468 2.88 8.99 24.49
C ILE A 468 1.47 8.95 25.10
N ASN A 469 0.86 10.11 25.35
CA ASN A 469 -0.51 10.20 25.89
C ASN A 469 -1.56 9.68 24.89
N PHE A 470 -1.41 9.97 23.59
CA PHE A 470 -2.23 9.38 22.55
C PHE A 470 -2.13 7.84 22.55
N PHE A 471 -0.91 7.29 22.56
CA PHE A 471 -0.74 5.85 22.56
C PHE A 471 -1.37 5.20 23.81
N PHE A 472 -1.06 5.69 25.01
CA PHE A 472 -1.60 5.09 26.23
C PHE A 472 -3.11 5.30 26.42
N ARG A 473 -3.73 6.33 25.82
CA ARG A 473 -5.21 6.46 25.86
C ARG A 473 -5.91 5.50 24.89
N TYR A 474 -5.37 5.33 23.69
CA TYR A 474 -6.06 4.63 22.60
C TYR A 474 -5.61 3.17 22.41
N TYR A 475 -4.36 2.80 22.72
CA TYR A 475 -3.80 1.45 22.48
C TYR A 475 -3.69 0.57 23.74
N THR A 476 -3.65 1.14 24.95
CA THR A 476 -3.60 0.37 26.21
C THR A 476 -4.88 0.55 27.02
N GLY A 477 -5.80 -0.40 26.92
CA GLY A 477 -7.00 -0.46 27.77
C GLY A 477 -6.79 -1.26 29.05
N THR A 478 -7.58 -0.97 30.08
CA THR A 478 -7.69 -1.80 31.29
C THR A 478 -8.72 -2.91 31.11
N ILE A 479 -8.36 -4.15 31.48
CA ILE A 479 -9.24 -5.33 31.36
C ILE A 479 -9.20 -6.10 32.68
N TYR A 480 -10.36 -6.20 33.34
CA TYR A 480 -10.48 -6.73 34.70
C TYR A 480 -10.82 -8.22 34.76
N ASP A 481 -10.10 -9.08 34.01
CA ASP A 481 -10.18 -10.55 34.12
C ASP A 481 -8.86 -11.15 34.62
N SER A 482 -8.87 -11.69 35.85
CA SER A 482 -7.68 -12.21 36.54
C SER A 482 -7.05 -13.45 35.88
N GLN A 483 -7.79 -14.14 35.01
CA GLN A 483 -7.31 -15.28 34.21
C GLN A 483 -6.55 -14.86 32.95
N LEU A 484 -6.61 -13.57 32.59
CA LEU A 484 -5.87 -12.91 31.50
C LEU A 484 -4.79 -11.93 31.96
N HIS A 485 -4.77 -11.56 33.25
CA HIS A 485 -3.81 -10.59 33.79
C HIS A 485 -2.34 -10.96 33.51
N ASN A 486 -1.49 -9.94 33.45
CA ASN A 486 -0.06 -9.97 33.07
C ASN A 486 0.23 -10.00 31.55
N SER A 487 -0.67 -9.50 30.70
CA SER A 487 -0.34 -9.20 29.31
C SER A 487 0.65 -8.03 29.19
N PHE A 488 1.47 -8.01 28.13
CA PHE A 488 2.47 -6.97 27.87
C PHE A 488 1.89 -5.54 27.90
N ALA A 489 0.71 -5.34 27.29
CA ALA A 489 0.05 -4.04 27.25
C ALA A 489 -0.35 -3.50 28.64
N LEU A 490 -0.83 -4.38 29.54
CA LEU A 490 -1.22 -3.99 30.90
C LEU A 490 -0.02 -3.64 31.80
N LEU A 491 1.16 -4.20 31.53
CA LEU A 491 2.39 -3.91 32.27
C LEU A 491 3.07 -2.62 31.83
N TRP A 492 2.88 -2.21 30.57
CA TRP A 492 3.65 -1.13 29.96
C TRP A 492 3.43 0.23 30.64
N GLN A 493 2.20 0.71 30.73
CA GLN A 493 1.91 2.04 31.31
C GLN A 493 2.33 2.12 32.80
N PRO A 494 2.02 1.14 33.68
CA PRO A 494 2.46 1.17 35.08
C PRO A 494 3.99 1.08 35.26
N MET A 495 4.73 0.46 34.34
CA MET A 495 6.19 0.46 34.36
C MET A 495 6.76 1.79 33.85
N TYR A 496 6.28 2.28 32.71
CA TYR A 496 6.67 3.57 32.14
C TYR A 496 6.52 4.72 33.14
N LEU A 497 5.41 4.77 33.89
CA LEU A 497 5.17 5.80 34.90
C LEU A 497 6.15 5.74 36.09
N LYS A 498 6.74 4.57 36.38
CA LYS A 498 7.73 4.37 37.46
C LYS A 498 9.18 4.58 37.00
N SER A 499 9.44 4.56 35.70
CA SER A 499 10.76 4.84 35.11
C SER A 499 11.16 6.31 35.25
N SER A 500 12.43 6.58 35.50
CA SER A 500 13.03 7.93 35.41
C SER A 500 13.11 8.40 33.95
N GLU A 501 13.04 9.71 33.70
CA GLU A 501 12.89 10.29 32.35
C GLU A 501 13.92 9.81 31.32
N ASN A 502 15.19 9.69 31.73
CA ASN A 502 16.30 9.27 30.88
C ASN A 502 16.53 7.74 30.87
N SER A 503 15.57 6.95 31.36
CA SER A 503 15.71 5.48 31.37
C SER A 503 15.57 4.87 29.96
N PRO A 504 16.13 3.66 29.73
CA PRO A 504 15.95 2.95 28.47
C PRO A 504 14.47 2.72 28.11
N LEU A 505 13.61 2.48 29.10
CA LEU A 505 12.18 2.22 28.88
C LEU A 505 11.41 3.49 28.49
N ARG A 506 11.73 4.66 29.07
CA ARG A 506 11.14 5.94 28.64
C ARG A 506 11.49 6.22 27.18
N LEU A 507 12.76 6.09 26.81
CA LEU A 507 13.27 6.36 25.46
C LEU A 507 12.71 5.36 24.43
N ALA A 508 12.65 4.06 24.75
CA ALA A 508 12.05 3.06 23.87
C ALA A 508 10.53 3.26 23.70
N THR A 509 9.84 3.64 24.77
CA THR A 509 8.41 3.99 24.70
C THR A 509 8.21 5.24 23.84
N ALA A 510 9.03 6.28 24.02
CA ALA A 510 9.00 7.46 23.15
C ALA A 510 9.19 7.06 21.68
N ALA A 511 10.20 6.24 21.35
CA ALA A 511 10.42 5.78 19.98
C ALA A 511 9.19 5.11 19.36
N VAL A 512 8.57 4.12 20.02
CA VAL A 512 7.38 3.43 19.49
C VAL A 512 6.15 4.35 19.40
N THR A 513 5.87 5.13 20.45
CA THR A 513 4.67 5.99 20.49
C THR A 513 4.74 7.14 19.49
N VAL A 514 5.92 7.74 19.31
CA VAL A 514 6.18 8.71 18.24
C VAL A 514 6.06 8.07 16.86
N ASN A 515 6.56 6.85 16.66
CA ASN A 515 6.40 6.13 15.38
C ASN A 515 4.91 5.96 15.01
N VAL A 516 4.10 5.44 15.95
CA VAL A 516 2.64 5.28 15.77
C VAL A 516 1.93 6.62 15.51
N ALA A 517 2.31 7.69 16.22
CA ALA A 517 1.76 9.02 15.97
C ALA A 517 2.17 9.61 14.60
N MET A 518 3.38 9.30 14.11
CA MET A 518 3.85 9.73 12.78
C MET A 518 3.16 8.97 11.64
N MET A 519 2.86 7.68 11.83
CA MET A 519 2.02 6.89 10.91
C MET A 519 0.61 7.51 10.79
N TRP A 520 -0.03 7.86 11.90
CA TRP A 520 -1.31 8.60 11.92
C TRP A 520 -1.23 10.08 11.47
N ASN A 521 -0.04 10.58 11.14
CA ASN A 521 0.19 11.85 10.47
C ASN A 521 0.53 11.69 8.97
N PHE A 522 0.41 10.47 8.42
CA PHE A 522 0.85 10.12 7.05
C PHE A 522 2.33 10.48 6.78
N ARG A 523 3.20 10.39 7.81
CA ARG A 523 4.66 10.60 7.69
C ARG A 523 5.46 9.31 7.54
N GLY A 524 4.78 8.17 7.36
CA GLY A 524 5.37 6.83 7.28
C GLY A 524 5.79 6.27 8.65
N CYS A 525 6.28 5.03 8.62
CA CYS A 525 6.91 4.35 9.75
C CYS A 525 8.45 4.55 9.73
N ASP A 526 9.09 4.49 10.89
CA ASP A 526 10.53 4.69 11.11
C ASP A 526 11.08 6.05 10.64
N ALA A 527 10.23 7.08 10.68
CA ALA A 527 10.61 8.45 10.34
C ALA A 527 11.66 9.03 11.33
N ARG A 528 12.43 10.04 10.87
CA ARG A 528 13.63 10.59 11.57
C ARG A 528 13.47 10.81 13.09
N PRO A 529 12.37 11.40 13.62
CA PRO A 529 12.20 11.58 15.07
C PRO A 529 12.11 10.26 15.86
N ALA A 530 11.34 9.30 15.36
CA ALA A 530 11.21 7.97 15.98
C ALA A 530 12.54 7.22 15.96
N ARG A 531 13.24 7.23 14.81
CA ARG A 531 14.56 6.59 14.64
C ARG A 531 15.63 7.23 15.54
N GLN A 532 15.61 8.55 15.73
CA GLN A 532 16.51 9.24 16.66
C GLN A 532 16.26 8.84 18.13
N LEU A 533 15.00 8.68 18.53
CA LEU A 533 14.64 8.18 19.87
C LEU A 533 15.04 6.72 20.06
N PHE A 534 14.87 5.88 19.03
CA PHE A 534 15.29 4.48 19.04
C PHE A 534 16.81 4.34 19.24
N THR A 535 17.63 5.11 18.52
CA THR A 535 19.09 5.13 18.71
C THR A 535 19.48 5.54 20.13
N LYS A 536 18.88 6.62 20.68
CA LYS A 536 19.10 7.04 22.08
C LYS A 536 18.73 5.94 23.07
N ALA A 537 17.63 5.22 22.83
CA ALA A 537 17.20 4.09 23.65
C ALA A 537 18.19 2.92 23.60
N LEU A 538 18.74 2.59 22.42
CA LEU A 538 19.76 1.54 22.26
C LEU A 538 21.06 1.88 23.03
N GLU A 539 21.48 3.14 23.02
CA GLU A 539 22.63 3.60 23.81
C GLU A 539 22.38 3.51 25.31
N ALA A 540 21.22 3.96 25.79
CA ALA A 540 20.82 3.85 27.19
C ALA A 540 20.74 2.38 27.63
N THR A 541 20.20 1.51 26.77
CA THR A 541 20.14 0.06 27.00
C THR A 541 21.53 -0.55 27.10
N ARG A 542 22.46 -0.17 26.21
CA ARG A 542 23.86 -0.65 26.26
C ARG A 542 24.55 -0.27 27.57
N LYS A 543 24.32 0.96 28.06
CA LYS A 543 24.81 1.42 29.37
C LYS A 543 24.19 0.61 30.52
N ALA A 544 22.87 0.38 30.50
CA ALA A 544 22.16 -0.39 31.51
C ALA A 544 22.51 -1.89 31.55
N ILE A 545 22.89 -2.50 30.41
CA ILE A 545 23.40 -3.88 30.38
C ILE A 545 24.77 -3.97 31.08
N GLY A 546 25.60 -2.93 30.99
CA GLY A 546 26.92 -2.87 31.64
C GLY A 546 26.90 -2.59 33.15
N ASP A 547 25.77 -2.13 33.70
CA ASP A 547 25.61 -1.86 35.13
C ASP A 547 24.97 -3.07 35.86
N PRO A 548 25.67 -3.73 36.81
CA PRO A 548 25.11 -4.83 37.60
C PRO A 548 23.79 -4.50 38.31
N ALA A 549 23.57 -3.24 38.69
CA ALA A 549 22.35 -2.79 39.38
C ALA A 549 21.16 -2.52 38.44
N GLN A 550 21.39 -2.38 37.12
CA GLN A 550 20.33 -2.18 36.12
C GLN A 550 20.06 -3.46 35.32
N SER A 551 21.10 -4.24 35.02
CA SER A 551 21.03 -5.45 34.19
C SER A 551 20.02 -6.50 34.67
N ASN A 552 19.66 -6.49 35.96
CA ASN A 552 18.71 -7.41 36.58
C ASN A 552 17.26 -6.88 36.70
N LYS A 553 16.96 -5.65 36.26
CA LYS A 553 15.64 -5.02 36.43
C LYS A 553 14.59 -5.51 35.42
N ASP A 554 13.34 -5.59 35.87
CA ASP A 554 12.17 -5.79 34.99
C ASP A 554 12.10 -4.71 33.89
N GLU A 555 12.44 -3.47 34.21
CA GLU A 555 12.50 -2.33 33.30
C GLU A 555 13.37 -2.59 32.05
N LEU A 556 14.51 -3.27 32.22
CA LEU A 556 15.40 -3.57 31.10
C LEU A 556 14.82 -4.68 30.20
N LEU A 557 14.21 -5.71 30.79
CA LEU A 557 13.51 -6.75 30.02
C LEU A 557 12.32 -6.18 29.25
N MET A 558 11.53 -5.30 29.89
CA MET A 558 10.45 -4.58 29.22
C MET A 558 10.97 -3.70 28.06
N THR A 559 12.10 -3.01 28.26
CA THR A 559 12.73 -2.21 27.18
C THR A 559 13.05 -3.07 25.95
N ILE A 560 13.62 -4.26 26.14
CA ILE A 560 13.91 -5.18 25.03
C ILE A 560 12.64 -5.69 24.34
N LEU A 561 11.54 -5.92 25.07
CA LEU A 561 10.25 -6.25 24.47
C LEU A 561 9.62 -5.07 23.71
N VAL A 562 9.84 -3.82 24.14
CA VAL A 562 9.43 -2.61 23.40
C VAL A 562 10.26 -2.43 22.12
N PHE A 563 11.54 -2.83 22.09
CA PHE A 563 12.31 -2.90 20.84
C PHE A 563 11.84 -4.03 19.92
N ASP A 564 11.50 -5.20 20.48
CA ASP A 564 10.92 -6.30 19.69
C ASP A 564 9.57 -5.91 19.06
N LEU A 565 8.85 -4.98 19.68
CA LEU A 565 7.68 -4.31 19.12
C LEU A 565 8.05 -3.24 18.07
N TYR A 566 9.05 -2.38 18.32
CA TYR A 566 9.46 -1.38 17.33
C TYR A 566 9.83 -2.04 16.00
N ASP A 567 10.71 -3.04 16.03
CA ASP A 567 11.10 -3.80 14.83
C ASP A 567 9.89 -4.47 14.14
N ALA A 568 8.89 -4.95 14.91
CA ALA A 568 7.68 -5.55 14.34
C ALA A 568 6.82 -4.51 13.59
N LEU A 569 6.74 -3.29 14.10
CA LEU A 569 6.11 -2.18 13.38
C LEU A 569 6.90 -1.85 12.12
N VAL A 570 8.24 -1.69 12.20
CA VAL A 570 9.05 -1.40 11.00
C VAL A 570 8.87 -2.51 9.94
N LEU A 571 8.86 -3.78 10.31
CA LEU A 571 8.70 -4.89 9.36
C LEU A 571 7.27 -5.07 8.81
N HIS A 572 6.24 -4.54 9.48
CA HIS A 572 4.86 -4.49 8.94
C HIS A 572 4.57 -3.23 8.11
N TYR A 573 5.37 -2.17 8.23
CA TYR A 573 5.06 -0.82 7.70
C TYR A 573 6.21 -0.16 6.91
N VAL A 574 7.32 -0.86 6.66
CA VAL A 574 8.44 -0.42 5.81
C VAL A 574 8.90 -1.61 4.95
N PRO A 575 8.83 -1.55 3.61
CA PRO A 575 9.24 -2.66 2.77
C PRO A 575 10.77 -2.80 2.74
N GLY A 576 11.25 -4.02 2.97
CA GLY A 576 12.67 -4.37 2.85
C GLY A 576 13.10 -5.52 3.77
N PRO A 577 14.30 -6.10 3.57
CA PRO A 577 14.81 -7.22 4.34
C PRO A 577 15.36 -6.78 5.72
N LEU A 578 14.46 -6.52 6.66
CA LEU A 578 14.81 -6.11 8.03
C LEU A 578 15.23 -7.31 8.90
N THR A 579 16.35 -7.18 9.63
CA THR A 579 16.92 -8.30 10.43
C THR A 579 16.26 -8.45 11.80
N TYR A 580 15.02 -8.93 11.83
CA TYR A 580 14.21 -9.06 13.05
C TYR A 580 14.63 -10.23 13.97
N GLY A 581 14.00 -10.31 15.15
CA GLY A 581 14.12 -11.39 16.14
C GLY A 581 15.25 -11.22 17.15
N LYS A 582 16.30 -10.43 16.83
CA LYS A 582 17.47 -10.19 17.71
C LYS A 582 17.07 -9.81 19.14
N HIS A 583 16.04 -8.98 19.29
CA HIS A 583 15.52 -8.57 20.61
C HIS A 583 14.90 -9.74 21.41
N LYS A 584 14.28 -10.74 20.78
CA LYS A 584 13.83 -11.98 21.48
C LYS A 584 14.99 -12.77 22.06
N ASN A 585 16.10 -12.90 21.32
CA ASN A 585 17.32 -13.52 21.87
C ASN A 585 17.87 -12.69 23.03
N GLY A 586 17.83 -11.35 22.94
CA GLY A 586 18.15 -10.46 24.06
C GLY A 586 17.26 -10.67 25.29
N ALA A 587 15.95 -10.79 25.11
CA ALA A 587 14.99 -11.04 26.18
C ALA A 587 15.22 -12.41 26.85
N VAL A 588 15.46 -13.47 26.05
CA VAL A 588 15.83 -14.80 26.57
C VAL A 588 17.17 -14.77 27.31
N ALA A 589 18.16 -14.02 26.83
CA ALA A 589 19.44 -13.85 27.52
C ALA A 589 19.28 -13.10 28.85
N LEU A 590 18.46 -12.04 28.89
CA LEU A 590 18.11 -11.34 30.13
C LEU A 590 17.35 -12.24 31.11
N LEU A 591 16.40 -13.05 30.65
CA LEU A 591 15.73 -14.03 31.52
C LEU A 591 16.74 -15.00 32.16
N LYS A 592 17.71 -15.52 31.39
CA LYS A 592 18.79 -16.36 31.93
C LYS A 592 19.64 -15.62 32.98
N HIS A 593 20.07 -14.39 32.68
CA HIS A 593 20.86 -13.54 33.59
C HIS A 593 20.14 -13.26 34.91
N ARG A 594 18.85 -12.92 34.84
CA ARG A 594 17.99 -12.63 36.00
C ARG A 594 17.64 -13.87 36.84
N GLY A 595 17.74 -15.07 36.26
CA GLY A 595 17.55 -16.35 36.95
C GLY A 595 16.23 -16.42 37.73
N HIS A 596 16.32 -16.60 39.05
CA HIS A 596 15.16 -16.75 39.93
C HIS A 596 14.32 -15.47 40.10
N VAL A 597 14.91 -14.28 39.88
CA VAL A 597 14.25 -12.98 40.12
C VAL A 597 13.01 -12.79 39.24
N ASN A 598 13.02 -13.39 38.04
CA ASN A 598 11.89 -13.39 37.11
C ASN A 598 10.59 -13.94 37.71
N TYR A 599 10.66 -14.74 38.77
CA TYR A 599 9.48 -15.43 39.34
C TYR A 599 8.97 -14.78 40.63
N LEU A 600 9.70 -13.81 41.20
CA LEU A 600 9.41 -13.22 42.52
C LEU A 600 8.27 -12.19 42.50
N THR A 601 7.95 -11.62 41.34
CA THR A 601 6.94 -10.56 41.18
C THR A 601 5.98 -10.89 40.04
N GLU A 602 4.73 -10.42 40.13
CA GLU A 602 3.78 -10.57 39.01
C GLU A 602 4.28 -9.89 37.72
N VAL A 603 5.06 -8.81 37.84
CA VAL A 603 5.68 -8.11 36.72
C VAL A 603 6.72 -9.02 36.03
N GLY A 604 7.64 -9.61 36.79
CA GLY A 604 8.65 -10.53 36.25
C GLY A 604 8.02 -11.76 35.60
N GLN A 605 6.99 -12.33 36.23
CA GLN A 605 6.22 -13.44 35.67
C GLN A 605 5.52 -13.01 34.37
N GLY A 606 4.94 -11.81 34.33
CA GLY A 606 4.30 -11.25 33.14
C GLY A 606 5.25 -11.02 31.97
N LEU A 607 6.40 -10.39 32.22
CA LEU A 607 7.45 -10.20 31.20
C LEU A 607 8.03 -11.54 30.72
N THR A 608 8.14 -12.53 31.60
CA THR A 608 8.51 -13.90 31.24
C THR A 608 7.44 -14.56 30.36
N SER A 609 6.15 -14.33 30.64
CA SER A 609 5.05 -14.83 29.81
C SER A 609 4.96 -14.11 28.45
N ALA A 610 5.21 -12.80 28.40
CA ALA A 610 5.29 -12.05 27.15
C ALA A 610 6.47 -12.54 26.29
N THR A 611 7.64 -12.77 26.90
CA THR A 611 8.81 -13.36 26.21
C THR A 611 8.53 -14.78 25.71
N ARG A 612 7.80 -15.60 26.51
CA ARG A 612 7.34 -16.94 26.12
C ARG A 612 6.42 -16.86 24.89
N HIS A 613 5.37 -16.06 24.95
CA HIS A 613 4.40 -15.90 23.87
C HIS A 613 5.08 -15.43 22.58
N ALA A 614 5.92 -14.40 22.68
CA ALA A 614 6.73 -13.90 21.59
C ALA A 614 7.63 -14.99 20.98
N LEU A 615 8.23 -15.88 21.79
CA LEU A 615 9.09 -16.99 21.32
C LEU A 615 8.31 -18.21 20.80
N ILE A 616 7.05 -18.41 21.19
CA ILE A 616 6.19 -19.46 20.62
C ILE A 616 5.68 -19.04 19.25
N ASN A 617 5.13 -17.82 19.13
CA ASN A 617 4.81 -17.22 17.83
C ASN A 617 6.05 -17.22 16.95
N HIS A 618 7.24 -16.97 17.56
CA HIS A 618 8.51 -17.18 16.90
C HIS A 618 8.66 -18.61 16.36
N ALA A 619 8.71 -19.61 17.23
CA ALA A 619 9.05 -20.99 16.84
C ALA A 619 8.15 -21.56 15.72
N LEU A 620 6.86 -21.24 15.74
CA LEU A 620 5.84 -21.84 14.87
C LEU A 620 5.91 -21.43 13.39
N SER A 621 6.35 -20.22 13.04
CA SER A 621 6.14 -19.71 11.67
C SER A 621 7.21 -20.17 10.67
N LEU A 622 8.50 -20.19 11.03
CA LEU A 622 9.59 -20.90 10.32
C LEU A 622 9.92 -22.26 10.94
N ARG A 623 9.04 -22.77 11.81
CA ARG A 623 8.94 -24.20 12.18
C ARG A 623 10.21 -24.73 12.87
N THR A 624 10.77 -23.88 13.72
CA THR A 624 11.99 -24.09 14.51
C THR A 624 11.64 -24.59 15.92
N ARG A 625 12.55 -25.29 16.60
CA ARG A 625 12.33 -25.65 18.02
C ARG A 625 12.54 -24.44 18.93
N ILE A 626 11.76 -24.37 20.01
CA ILE A 626 12.10 -23.54 21.17
C ILE A 626 13.36 -24.14 21.82
N PRO A 627 14.38 -23.35 22.21
CA PRO A 627 15.56 -23.87 22.89
C PRO A 627 15.18 -24.52 24.23
N ALA A 628 15.71 -25.71 24.53
CA ALA A 628 15.33 -26.49 25.72
C ALA A 628 15.54 -25.71 27.05
N GLU A 629 16.63 -24.93 27.15
CA GLU A 629 16.89 -24.02 28.26
C GLU A 629 15.81 -22.92 28.41
N SER A 630 15.20 -22.48 27.30
CA SER A 630 14.09 -21.52 27.33
C SER A 630 12.79 -22.19 27.76
N VAL A 631 12.56 -23.46 27.37
CA VAL A 631 11.41 -24.24 27.86
C VAL A 631 11.45 -24.35 29.39
N GLN A 632 12.61 -24.61 29.99
CA GLN A 632 12.76 -24.67 31.45
C GLN A 632 12.37 -23.36 32.15
N LEU A 633 12.78 -22.21 31.61
CA LEU A 633 12.38 -20.89 32.12
C LEU A 633 10.86 -20.68 32.01
N PHE A 634 10.25 -21.23 30.97
CA PHE A 634 8.83 -21.11 30.66
C PHE A 634 7.94 -22.14 31.37
N THR A 635 8.47 -23.24 31.89
CA THR A 635 7.73 -24.26 32.65
C THR A 635 8.00 -24.24 34.17
N HIS A 636 8.65 -23.19 34.68
CA HIS A 636 8.91 -23.03 36.11
C HIS A 636 7.58 -23.03 36.93
N PRO A 637 7.47 -23.71 38.09
CA PRO A 637 6.19 -23.86 38.81
C PRO A 637 5.49 -22.56 39.20
N SER A 638 6.24 -21.49 39.48
CA SER A 638 5.69 -20.15 39.76
C SER A 638 4.99 -19.49 38.55
N MET A 639 5.10 -20.07 37.35
CA MET A 639 4.50 -19.58 36.11
C MET A 639 3.20 -20.31 35.74
N SER A 640 2.84 -21.38 36.44
CA SER A 640 1.63 -22.17 36.20
C SER A 640 0.50 -21.73 37.15
N GLY A 641 -0.51 -21.04 36.62
CA GLY A 641 -1.67 -20.62 37.43
C GLY A 641 -2.82 -19.93 36.67
N ARG A 642 -2.53 -19.09 35.66
CA ARG A 642 -3.57 -18.36 34.90
C ARG A 642 -4.06 -19.17 33.69
N PHE A 643 -5.38 -19.26 33.50
CA PHE A 643 -5.99 -20.09 32.46
C PHE A 643 -5.58 -19.72 31.02
N GLY A 644 -5.42 -18.43 30.70
CA GLY A 644 -4.94 -18.01 29.36
C GLY A 644 -3.54 -18.52 29.01
N SER A 645 -2.65 -18.62 30.00
CA SER A 645 -1.26 -19.07 29.80
C SER A 645 -1.12 -20.55 29.39
N GLN A 646 -2.20 -21.33 29.49
CA GLN A 646 -2.23 -22.74 29.09
C GLN A 646 -2.15 -22.91 27.56
N LEU A 647 -2.66 -21.95 26.77
CA LEU A 647 -2.50 -21.95 25.31
C LEU A 647 -1.03 -21.84 24.89
N ASP A 648 -0.21 -21.10 25.63
CA ASP A 648 1.23 -21.02 25.36
C ASP A 648 1.95 -22.32 25.74
N VAL A 649 1.57 -22.98 26.84
CA VAL A 649 2.14 -24.29 27.22
C VAL A 649 1.79 -25.36 26.17
N LEU A 650 0.60 -25.31 25.57
CA LEU A 650 0.26 -26.13 24.41
C LEU A 650 1.04 -25.68 23.16
N GLY A 651 1.22 -24.38 22.96
CA GLY A 651 2.07 -23.80 21.91
C GLY A 651 3.50 -24.33 21.87
N ILE A 652 4.12 -24.56 23.04
CA ILE A 652 5.43 -25.21 23.15
C ILE A 652 5.40 -26.64 22.58
N GLN A 653 4.35 -27.42 22.88
CA GLN A 653 4.18 -28.79 22.36
C GLN A 653 3.91 -28.82 20.85
N ILE A 654 3.14 -27.85 20.34
CA ILE A 654 2.90 -27.69 18.89
C ILE A 654 4.23 -27.40 18.19
N ALA A 655 5.02 -26.46 18.70
CA ALA A 655 6.32 -26.08 18.10
C ALA A 655 7.35 -27.23 18.13
N ASP A 656 7.41 -28.03 19.20
CA ASP A 656 8.27 -29.23 19.24
C ASP A 656 7.83 -30.31 18.23
N THR A 657 6.53 -30.63 18.21
CA THR A 657 5.96 -31.62 17.27
C THR A 657 6.15 -31.19 15.82
N GLN A 658 5.98 -29.90 15.54
CA GLN A 658 6.24 -29.30 14.23
C GLN A 658 7.73 -29.37 13.88
N ASN A 659 8.65 -29.05 14.80
CA ASN A 659 10.07 -29.16 14.52
C ASN A 659 10.55 -30.61 14.34
N ARG A 660 9.95 -31.58 15.05
CA ARG A 660 10.15 -33.02 14.84
C ARG A 660 9.72 -33.44 13.43
N LEU A 661 8.51 -33.06 13.02
CA LEU A 661 7.99 -33.32 11.67
C LEU A 661 8.89 -32.69 10.59
N TRP A 662 9.20 -31.40 10.66
CA TRP A 662 10.08 -30.76 9.67
C TRP A 662 11.53 -31.26 9.74
N SER A 663 11.95 -31.94 10.81
CA SER A 663 13.23 -32.66 10.84
C SER A 663 13.14 -34.02 10.14
N LEU A 664 12.06 -34.79 10.32
CA LEU A 664 11.79 -36.04 9.58
C LEU A 664 11.62 -35.80 8.07
N ARG A 665 11.06 -34.65 7.66
CA ARG A 665 11.00 -34.21 6.25
C ARG A 665 12.38 -33.92 5.65
N ARG A 666 13.36 -33.50 6.46
CA ARG A 666 14.72 -33.15 6.03
C ARG A 666 15.74 -34.29 6.17
N GLN A 667 15.36 -35.40 6.78
CA GLN A 667 16.18 -36.62 6.82
C GLN A 667 16.08 -37.35 5.48
N ASP A 668 17.23 -37.80 4.96
CA ASP A 668 17.27 -38.61 3.74
C ASP A 668 16.58 -39.97 3.98
N GLY A 669 15.65 -40.31 3.08
CA GLY A 669 14.93 -41.58 3.08
C GLY A 669 15.83 -42.79 2.84
N SER A 670 17.07 -42.61 2.37
CA SER A 670 18.06 -43.70 2.27
C SER A 670 18.56 -44.21 3.64
N VAL A 671 18.43 -43.40 4.71
CA VAL A 671 19.06 -43.66 6.02
C VAL A 671 18.14 -44.39 7.00
N GLN A 672 16.82 -44.43 6.74
CA GLN A 672 15.84 -45.17 7.54
C GLN A 672 15.13 -46.24 6.70
N GLY A 673 14.86 -47.40 7.29
CA GLY A 673 13.98 -48.39 6.67
C GLY A 673 12.56 -47.82 6.51
N SER A 674 11.88 -48.14 5.39
CA SER A 674 10.55 -47.60 5.07
C SER A 674 9.52 -47.77 6.20
N GLY A 675 9.51 -48.92 6.87
CA GLY A 675 8.66 -49.15 8.04
C GLY A 675 8.99 -48.29 9.27
N GLN A 676 10.26 -47.88 9.45
CA GLN A 676 10.67 -46.97 10.52
C GLN A 676 10.21 -45.53 10.21
N ARG A 677 10.44 -45.07 8.97
CA ARG A 677 9.98 -43.75 8.50
C ARG A 677 8.46 -43.63 8.64
N ARG A 678 7.71 -44.63 8.17
CA ARG A 678 6.26 -44.70 8.33
C ARG A 678 5.84 -44.58 9.80
N LYS A 679 6.43 -45.39 10.69
CA LYS A 679 6.13 -45.36 12.13
C LYS A 679 6.39 -43.98 12.76
N ALA A 680 7.43 -43.27 12.34
CA ALA A 680 7.72 -41.92 12.82
C ALA A 680 6.62 -40.90 12.43
N PHE A 681 6.02 -41.01 11.23
CA PHE A 681 4.83 -40.22 10.87
C PHE A 681 3.57 -40.65 11.64
N GLU A 682 3.39 -41.95 11.91
CA GLU A 682 2.28 -42.44 12.75
C GLU A 682 2.37 -41.89 14.19
N GLU A 683 3.58 -41.82 14.76
CA GLU A 683 3.85 -41.19 16.06
C GLU A 683 3.57 -39.68 16.06
N ILE A 684 3.98 -38.95 15.01
CA ILE A 684 3.65 -37.53 14.84
C ILE A 684 2.13 -37.32 14.77
N ILE A 685 1.41 -38.11 13.97
CA ILE A 685 -0.06 -38.01 13.86
C ILE A 685 -0.73 -38.29 15.21
N ALA A 686 -0.23 -39.24 16.00
CA ALA A 686 -0.73 -39.51 17.35
C ALA A 686 -0.49 -38.34 18.32
N ASP A 687 0.70 -37.73 18.31
CA ASP A 687 1.00 -36.52 19.09
C ASP A 687 0.10 -35.33 18.70
N VAL A 688 -0.14 -35.14 17.39
CA VAL A 688 -1.01 -34.08 16.88
C VAL A 688 -2.46 -34.26 17.35
N ILE A 689 -2.99 -35.49 17.30
CA ILE A 689 -4.35 -35.80 17.81
C ILE A 689 -4.43 -35.51 19.31
N ARG A 690 -3.44 -35.95 20.10
CA ARG A 690 -3.34 -35.69 21.54
C ARG A 690 -3.33 -34.18 21.87
N ILE A 691 -2.63 -33.38 21.07
CA ILE A 691 -2.57 -31.92 21.24
C ILE A 691 -3.91 -31.26 20.84
N ASP A 692 -4.59 -31.73 19.79
CA ASP A 692 -5.92 -31.23 19.42
C ASP A 692 -6.98 -31.52 20.50
N ASP A 693 -6.94 -32.72 21.09
CA ASP A 693 -7.82 -33.09 22.21
C ASP A 693 -7.55 -32.24 23.46
N LEU A 694 -6.29 -31.87 23.74
CA LEU A 694 -5.93 -30.94 24.84
C LEU A 694 -6.42 -29.51 24.56
N LEU A 695 -6.32 -29.01 23.33
CA LEU A 695 -6.87 -27.71 22.94
C LEU A 695 -8.41 -27.72 23.05
N MET A 696 -9.05 -28.81 22.61
CA MET A 696 -10.50 -29.01 22.77
C MET A 696 -10.93 -29.13 24.24
N ALA A 697 -10.11 -29.74 25.11
CA ALA A 697 -10.34 -29.77 26.54
C ALA A 697 -10.25 -28.37 27.15
N TRP A 698 -9.21 -27.58 26.82
CA TRP A 698 -9.07 -26.19 27.24
C TRP A 698 -10.29 -25.35 26.87
N LYS A 699 -10.78 -25.42 25.63
CA LYS A 699 -11.99 -24.65 25.24
C LYS A 699 -13.25 -25.07 26.01
N ARG A 700 -13.34 -26.31 26.50
CA ARG A 700 -14.46 -26.80 27.32
C ARG A 700 -14.36 -26.36 28.79
N THR A 701 -13.19 -25.95 29.26
CA THR A 701 -12.95 -25.54 30.66
C THR A 701 -12.78 -24.02 30.84
N ILE A 702 -13.18 -23.23 29.84
CA ILE A 702 -13.25 -21.76 29.92
C ILE A 702 -14.06 -21.34 31.17
N PRO A 703 -13.46 -20.60 32.13
CA PRO A 703 -14.08 -20.38 33.44
C PRO A 703 -15.10 -19.24 33.47
N ASN A 704 -15.10 -18.36 32.48
CA ASN A 704 -15.94 -17.16 32.41
C ASN A 704 -16.73 -17.14 31.08
N PRO A 705 -18.08 -17.16 31.09
CA PRO A 705 -18.89 -17.11 29.88
C PRO A 705 -18.66 -15.88 28.98
N ASP A 706 -18.17 -14.75 29.49
CA ASP A 706 -17.87 -13.55 28.69
C ASP A 706 -16.76 -13.79 27.64
N TRP A 707 -15.99 -14.88 27.76
CA TRP A 707 -14.99 -15.30 26.77
C TRP A 707 -15.62 -15.96 25.52
N LEU A 708 -16.89 -16.37 25.60
CA LEU A 708 -17.59 -17.06 24.51
C LEU A 708 -18.25 -16.05 23.56
N PRO A 709 -18.17 -16.24 22.24
CA PRO A 709 -18.75 -15.32 21.28
C PRO A 709 -20.27 -15.24 21.42
N GLN A 710 -20.79 -14.02 21.38
CA GLN A 710 -22.17 -13.78 20.99
C GLN A 710 -22.25 -13.66 19.48
N PHE A 711 -23.31 -14.21 18.87
CA PHE A 711 -23.56 -14.06 17.43
C PHE A 711 -24.66 -13.05 17.15
N VAL A 712 -24.44 -12.23 16.12
CA VAL A 712 -25.38 -11.29 15.50
C VAL A 712 -25.56 -11.72 14.04
N PHE A 713 -26.79 -11.77 13.53
CA PHE A 713 -27.06 -12.20 12.16
C PHE A 713 -26.86 -11.04 11.16
N ARG A 714 -26.64 -11.36 9.89
CA ARG A 714 -26.31 -10.38 8.83
C ARG A 714 -27.43 -9.36 8.63
N GLU A 715 -28.67 -9.79 8.79
CA GLU A 715 -29.90 -9.00 8.73
C GLU A 715 -30.06 -8.00 9.90
N ASP A 716 -29.41 -8.24 11.04
CA ASP A 716 -29.45 -7.36 12.22
C ASP A 716 -28.33 -6.28 12.20
N VAL A 717 -27.47 -6.28 11.16
CA VAL A 717 -26.23 -5.49 11.11
C VAL A 717 -26.37 -4.31 10.14
N ALA A 718 -25.80 -3.16 10.52
CA ALA A 718 -25.83 -1.94 9.71
C ALA A 718 -25.18 -2.16 8.32
N SER A 719 -25.83 -1.65 7.27
CA SER A 719 -25.43 -1.90 5.88
C SER A 719 -24.01 -1.41 5.54
N SER A 720 -23.49 -0.40 6.24
CA SER A 720 -22.10 0.04 6.09
C SER A 720 -21.10 -1.08 6.47
N ILE A 721 -21.35 -1.78 7.58
CA ILE A 721 -20.54 -2.91 8.06
C ILE A 721 -20.66 -4.10 7.09
N ILE A 722 -21.86 -4.34 6.55
CA ILE A 722 -22.09 -5.39 5.54
C ILE A 722 -21.24 -5.11 4.29
N ASN A 723 -21.29 -3.88 3.78
CA ASN A 723 -20.59 -3.45 2.57
C ASN A 723 -19.06 -3.39 2.76
N ALA A 724 -18.60 -3.05 3.98
CA ALA A 724 -17.17 -2.97 4.30
C ALA A 724 -16.45 -4.33 4.32
N GLY A 725 -17.16 -5.42 4.65
CA GLY A 725 -16.59 -6.77 4.59
C GLY A 725 -17.19 -7.74 5.61
N PHE A 726 -18.38 -8.27 5.34
CA PHE A 726 -19.06 -9.21 6.23
C PHE A 726 -19.04 -10.66 5.70
N TYR A 727 -18.39 -11.55 6.46
CA TYR A 727 -18.30 -12.98 6.14
C TYR A 727 -19.60 -13.74 6.52
N GLY A 728 -20.03 -14.67 5.67
CA GLY A 728 -21.14 -15.58 5.99
C GLY A 728 -22.48 -14.89 6.30
N SER A 729 -23.28 -15.52 7.17
CA SER A 729 -24.61 -15.07 7.61
C SER A 729 -24.65 -14.49 9.04
N LYS A 730 -23.51 -14.46 9.74
CA LYS A 730 -23.39 -13.95 11.11
C LYS A 730 -21.97 -13.47 11.40
N CYS A 731 -21.82 -12.57 12.38
CA CYS A 731 -20.52 -12.22 12.96
C CYS A 731 -20.47 -12.55 14.44
N ALA A 732 -19.25 -12.73 14.96
CA ALA A 732 -18.98 -12.97 16.37
C ALA A 732 -18.61 -11.65 17.07
N VAL A 733 -19.27 -11.36 18.19
CA VAL A 733 -19.04 -10.18 19.03
C VAL A 733 -18.78 -10.60 20.48
N TRP A 734 -17.95 -9.83 21.17
CA TRP A 734 -17.55 -10.05 22.56
C TRP A 734 -17.70 -8.77 23.38
N LYS A 735 -17.60 -8.92 24.71
CA LYS A 735 -17.59 -7.79 25.66
C LYS A 735 -16.32 -6.94 25.57
N ASP A 736 -15.23 -7.55 25.10
CA ASP A 736 -13.90 -6.95 24.93
C ASP A 736 -13.16 -7.65 23.77
N LEU A 737 -12.30 -6.93 23.05
CA LEU A 737 -11.50 -7.48 21.95
C LEU A 737 -10.48 -8.53 22.41
N THR A 738 -9.98 -8.47 23.65
CA THR A 738 -9.02 -9.48 24.12
C THR A 738 -9.65 -10.88 24.23
N TYR A 739 -10.96 -11.00 24.41
CA TYR A 739 -11.64 -12.30 24.32
C TYR A 739 -11.70 -12.82 22.86
N ALA A 740 -11.87 -11.93 21.89
CA ALA A 740 -11.81 -12.27 20.47
C ALA A 740 -10.39 -12.67 20.03
N ASP A 741 -9.36 -11.97 20.52
CA ASP A 741 -7.95 -12.29 20.32
C ASP A 741 -7.57 -13.65 20.91
N VAL A 742 -7.94 -13.93 22.16
CA VAL A 742 -7.71 -15.25 22.80
C VAL A 742 -8.47 -16.37 22.07
N PHE A 743 -9.64 -16.09 21.50
CA PHE A 743 -10.38 -17.04 20.66
C PHE A 743 -9.68 -17.30 19.31
N ASN A 744 -9.20 -16.25 18.65
CA ASN A 744 -8.46 -16.35 17.39
C ASN A 744 -7.10 -17.06 17.59
N LEU A 745 -6.38 -16.75 18.67
CA LEU A 745 -5.19 -17.47 19.09
C LEU A 745 -5.47 -18.97 19.27
N TYR A 746 -6.53 -19.34 20.00
CA TYR A 746 -6.96 -20.72 20.15
C TYR A 746 -7.26 -21.38 18.78
N ALA A 747 -7.97 -20.68 17.89
CA ALA A 747 -8.35 -21.21 16.58
C ALA A 747 -7.12 -21.46 15.70
N THR A 748 -6.23 -20.47 15.59
CA THR A 748 -4.98 -20.56 14.83
C THR A 748 -4.03 -21.61 15.40
N ARG A 749 -3.88 -21.74 16.74
CA ARG A 749 -3.10 -22.85 17.35
C ARG A 749 -3.65 -24.23 16.96
N ARG A 750 -4.97 -24.40 16.83
CA ARG A 750 -5.57 -25.64 16.31
C ARG A 750 -5.37 -25.83 14.81
N ILE A 751 -5.34 -24.75 14.01
CA ILE A 751 -4.99 -24.84 12.58
C ILE A 751 -3.52 -25.30 12.43
N TYR A 752 -2.56 -24.69 13.13
CA TYR A 752 -1.16 -25.15 13.20
C TYR A 752 -1.06 -26.64 13.58
N THR A 753 -1.86 -27.07 14.56
CA THR A 753 -1.92 -28.48 15.01
C THR A 753 -2.42 -29.39 13.89
N LEU A 754 -3.63 -29.17 13.38
CA LEU A 754 -4.28 -30.02 12.39
C LEU A 754 -3.59 -30.01 11.02
N GLN A 755 -2.90 -28.92 10.68
CA GLN A 755 -2.08 -28.82 9.47
C GLN A 755 -0.93 -29.85 9.46
N MET A 756 -0.42 -30.27 10.63
CA MET A 756 0.61 -31.32 10.70
C MET A 756 0.08 -32.70 10.27
N ILE A 757 -1.23 -32.98 10.39
CA ILE A 757 -1.85 -34.18 9.82
C ILE A 757 -1.85 -34.11 8.28
N ARG A 758 -2.25 -32.97 7.71
CA ARG A 758 -2.22 -32.76 6.25
C ARG A 758 -0.81 -32.96 5.70
N GLN A 759 0.17 -32.34 6.36
CA GLN A 759 1.58 -32.43 5.99
C GLN A 759 2.12 -33.87 6.08
N SER A 760 1.93 -34.54 7.22
CA SER A 760 2.42 -35.91 7.44
C SER A 760 1.87 -36.91 6.41
N LEU A 761 0.60 -36.76 6.00
CA LEU A 761 -0.04 -37.63 5.01
C LEU A 761 0.30 -37.26 3.55
N ALA A 762 0.86 -36.07 3.31
CA ALA A 762 1.46 -35.71 2.02
C ALA A 762 2.91 -36.20 1.90
N ASP A 763 3.70 -36.14 2.98
CA ASP A 763 5.10 -36.60 3.00
C ASP A 763 5.25 -38.13 3.12
N GLU A 764 4.21 -38.84 3.57
CA GLU A 764 4.16 -40.31 3.66
C GLU A 764 2.80 -40.87 3.18
N PRO A 765 2.53 -40.85 1.85
CA PRO A 765 1.24 -41.29 1.30
C PRO A 765 0.89 -42.76 1.53
N SER A 766 1.86 -43.62 1.91
CA SER A 766 1.58 -45.04 2.17
C SER A 766 0.59 -45.26 3.33
N LEU A 767 0.44 -44.26 4.21
CA LEU A 767 -0.55 -44.25 5.29
C LEU A 767 -1.99 -44.24 4.75
N LEU A 768 -2.25 -43.56 3.62
CA LEU A 768 -3.59 -43.40 3.06
C LEU A 768 -4.22 -44.70 2.53
N ALA A 769 -3.45 -45.78 2.39
CA ALA A 769 -3.99 -47.11 2.12
C ALA A 769 -5.00 -47.54 3.21
N ASP A 770 -4.65 -47.29 4.48
CA ASP A 770 -5.54 -47.53 5.63
C ASP A 770 -6.64 -46.46 5.69
N SER A 771 -7.89 -46.91 5.79
CA SER A 771 -9.08 -46.05 5.84
C SER A 771 -9.11 -45.13 7.05
N ARG A 772 -8.44 -45.50 8.16
CA ARG A 772 -8.33 -44.66 9.37
C ARG A 772 -7.64 -43.34 9.08
N TYR A 773 -6.52 -43.34 8.36
CA TYR A 773 -5.79 -42.11 8.03
C TYR A 773 -6.54 -41.23 7.03
N ARG A 774 -7.30 -41.83 6.09
CA ARG A 774 -8.23 -41.08 5.23
C ARG A 774 -9.36 -40.40 6.02
N ALA A 775 -9.92 -41.07 7.02
CA ALA A 775 -10.93 -40.49 7.91
C ALA A 775 -10.35 -39.37 8.80
N ILE A 776 -9.13 -39.56 9.33
CA ILE A 776 -8.39 -38.53 10.09
C ILE A 776 -8.15 -37.28 9.25
N LEU A 777 -7.70 -37.44 7.98
CA LEU A 777 -7.50 -36.33 7.05
C LEU A 777 -8.80 -35.58 6.75
N ALA A 778 -9.90 -36.30 6.48
CA ALA A 778 -11.21 -35.69 6.24
C ALA A 778 -11.71 -34.88 7.46
N LYS A 779 -11.57 -35.44 8.68
CA LYS A 779 -11.88 -34.75 9.94
C LYS A 779 -11.02 -33.50 10.11
N ALA A 780 -9.71 -33.60 9.88
CA ALA A 780 -8.78 -32.47 9.99
C ALA A 780 -9.16 -31.33 9.03
N ASN A 781 -9.42 -31.63 7.76
CA ASN A 781 -9.81 -30.64 6.75
C ASN A 781 -11.12 -29.91 7.12
N SER A 782 -12.16 -30.66 7.49
CA SER A 782 -13.45 -30.10 7.92
C SER A 782 -13.32 -29.24 9.18
N THR A 783 -12.46 -29.65 10.11
CA THR A 783 -12.19 -28.88 11.33
C THR A 783 -11.39 -27.61 11.04
N ILE A 784 -10.36 -27.67 10.17
CA ILE A 784 -9.62 -26.49 9.72
C ILE A 784 -10.59 -25.49 9.07
N GLN A 785 -11.41 -25.93 8.12
CA GLN A 785 -12.41 -25.07 7.47
C GLN A 785 -13.32 -24.36 8.49
N THR A 786 -13.82 -25.09 9.50
CA THR A 786 -14.66 -24.52 10.57
C THR A 786 -13.91 -23.51 11.43
N LEU A 787 -12.60 -23.66 11.61
CA LEU A 787 -11.75 -22.72 12.34
C LEU A 787 -11.41 -21.47 11.50
N VAL A 788 -11.18 -21.63 10.19
CA VAL A 788 -11.04 -20.48 9.26
C VAL A 788 -12.30 -19.62 9.34
N ASP A 789 -13.48 -20.21 9.15
CA ASP A 789 -14.76 -19.51 9.21
C ASP A 789 -14.90 -18.73 10.52
N ALA A 790 -14.59 -19.36 11.65
CA ALA A 790 -14.71 -18.77 12.97
C ALA A 790 -13.77 -17.56 13.20
N VAL A 791 -12.60 -17.50 12.54
CA VAL A 791 -11.71 -16.32 12.57
C VAL A 791 -12.29 -15.20 11.69
N LEU A 792 -12.77 -15.53 10.48
CA LEU A 792 -13.35 -14.53 9.57
C LEU A 792 -14.64 -13.91 10.12
N GLU A 793 -15.45 -14.68 10.87
CA GLU A 793 -16.61 -14.18 11.62
C GLU A 793 -16.26 -13.08 12.65
N THR A 794 -15.00 -12.95 13.09
CA THR A 794 -14.57 -11.92 14.05
C THR A 794 -14.22 -10.57 13.40
N ILE A 795 -14.02 -10.51 12.08
CA ILE A 795 -13.54 -9.30 11.38
C ILE A 795 -14.45 -8.07 11.61
N PRO A 796 -15.81 -8.18 11.53
CA PRO A 796 -16.69 -7.04 11.79
C PRO A 796 -16.58 -6.46 13.20
N ALA A 797 -16.27 -7.27 14.22
CA ALA A 797 -16.08 -6.79 15.59
C ALA A 797 -14.73 -6.06 15.79
N HIS A 798 -13.72 -6.40 14.98
CA HIS A 798 -12.40 -5.73 15.01
C HIS A 798 -12.38 -4.44 14.19
N LEU A 799 -13.03 -4.40 13.03
CA LEU A 799 -12.88 -3.32 12.04
C LEU A 799 -14.11 -2.43 11.84
N GLY A 800 -15.30 -2.88 12.25
CA GLY A 800 -16.55 -2.17 11.99
C GLY A 800 -16.77 -1.95 10.49
N ASP A 801 -17.23 -0.75 10.13
CA ASP A 801 -17.36 -0.28 8.75
C ASP A 801 -16.14 0.51 8.22
N THR A 802 -15.03 0.54 8.94
CA THR A 802 -13.82 1.29 8.53
C THR A 802 -13.25 0.74 7.21
N VAL A 803 -13.22 1.57 6.16
CA VAL A 803 -12.69 1.24 4.82
C VAL A 803 -11.72 2.29 4.26
N VAL A 804 -11.52 3.39 4.99
CA VAL A 804 -10.58 4.49 4.68
C VAL A 804 -9.83 4.88 5.95
N PRO A 805 -8.58 5.39 5.86
CA PRO A 805 -7.80 5.82 7.03
C PRO A 805 -8.55 6.78 7.94
N THR A 806 -8.99 6.27 9.09
CA THR A 806 -9.81 6.98 10.07
C THR A 806 -9.06 7.02 11.39
N ASN A 807 -8.70 8.23 11.84
CA ASN A 807 -7.92 8.36 13.06
C ASN A 807 -8.72 7.91 14.30
N PRO A 808 -8.13 7.19 15.28
CA PRO A 808 -8.86 6.67 16.44
C PRO A 808 -9.56 7.72 17.31
N ILE A 809 -9.14 8.98 17.27
CA ILE A 809 -9.85 10.11 17.93
C ILE A 809 -11.31 10.22 17.43
N TYR A 810 -11.59 9.78 16.21
CA TYR A 810 -12.92 9.82 15.60
C TYR A 810 -13.70 8.49 15.68
N CYS A 811 -13.29 7.58 16.58
CA CYS A 811 -13.93 6.27 16.78
C CYS A 811 -15.45 6.30 17.08
N SER A 812 -16.01 7.45 17.45
CA SER A 812 -17.45 7.66 17.60
C SER A 812 -18.22 7.66 16.26
N GLY A 813 -17.54 7.88 15.14
CA GLY A 813 -18.11 7.83 13.78
C GLY A 813 -18.07 6.45 13.12
N VAL A 814 -17.45 5.45 13.74
CA VAL A 814 -17.33 4.08 13.20
C VAL A 814 -18.43 3.19 13.75
N ALA A 815 -19.16 2.49 12.88
CA ALA A 815 -20.19 1.54 13.28
C ALA A 815 -19.57 0.15 13.53
N PHE A 816 -19.91 -0.44 14.68
CA PHE A 816 -19.52 -1.80 15.06
C PHE A 816 -20.76 -2.65 15.32
N PRO A 817 -20.73 -3.96 15.02
CA PRO A 817 -21.83 -4.86 15.35
C PRO A 817 -21.94 -5.04 16.86
N PHE A 818 -23.16 -5.15 17.36
CA PHE A 818 -23.44 -5.42 18.77
C PHE A 818 -24.68 -6.30 18.90
N LYS A 819 -24.79 -6.98 20.04
CA LYS A 819 -25.96 -7.76 20.42
C LYS A 819 -26.59 -7.20 21.67
N ILE A 820 -27.89 -6.94 21.64
CA ILE A 820 -28.65 -6.66 22.87
C ILE A 820 -28.89 -7.99 23.60
N ILE A 821 -28.49 -8.07 24.86
CA ILE A 821 -28.84 -9.16 25.76
C ILE A 821 -29.51 -8.61 27.01
N ARG A 822 -30.30 -9.45 27.69
CA ARG A 822 -30.76 -9.15 29.06
C ARG A 822 -29.70 -9.61 30.05
N ASP A 823 -29.33 -8.76 30.99
CA ASP A 823 -28.47 -9.17 32.11
C ASP A 823 -29.23 -10.15 33.04
N ALA A 824 -28.55 -11.21 33.47
CA ALA A 824 -29.16 -12.28 34.25
C ALA A 824 -29.33 -11.95 35.75
N ILE A 825 -28.74 -10.85 36.21
CA ILE A 825 -28.72 -10.41 37.62
C ILE A 825 -29.59 -9.15 37.78
N THR A 826 -29.40 -8.11 36.94
CA THR A 826 -30.20 -6.87 37.02
C THR A 826 -31.49 -6.92 36.22
N GLY A 827 -31.58 -7.82 35.24
CA GLY A 827 -32.74 -7.92 34.33
C GLY A 827 -32.79 -6.81 33.27
N GLU A 828 -31.84 -5.89 33.23
CA GLU A 828 -31.77 -4.77 32.28
C GLU A 828 -31.29 -5.24 30.90
N LEU A 829 -31.52 -4.40 29.87
CA LEU A 829 -30.99 -4.64 28.53
C LEU A 829 -29.63 -3.95 28.37
N ARG A 830 -28.62 -4.68 27.92
CA ARG A 830 -27.28 -4.16 27.61
C ARG A 830 -26.78 -4.64 26.26
N SER A 831 -25.92 -3.87 25.62
CA SER A 831 -25.20 -4.27 24.42
C SER A 831 -23.93 -5.09 24.76
N ILE A 832 -23.57 -6.00 23.85
CA ILE A 832 -22.26 -6.68 23.80
C ILE A 832 -21.71 -6.52 22.37
N PRO A 833 -20.56 -5.85 22.16
CA PRO A 833 -19.87 -4.99 23.13
C PRO A 833 -20.74 -3.83 23.62
N ASP A 834 -20.37 -3.23 24.75
CA ASP A 834 -20.87 -1.92 25.14
C ASP A 834 -20.19 -0.84 24.29
N LEU A 835 -20.96 -0.23 23.40
CA LEU A 835 -20.48 0.79 22.46
C LEU A 835 -20.54 2.23 23.00
N GLU A 836 -21.16 2.46 24.17
CA GLU A 836 -21.43 3.81 24.69
C GLU A 836 -20.80 4.06 26.07
N GLY A 837 -20.83 3.09 26.97
CA GLY A 837 -20.25 3.16 28.30
C GLY A 837 -18.81 2.65 28.42
N SER A 838 -18.24 2.06 27.35
CA SER A 838 -16.91 1.43 27.39
C SER A 838 -15.95 1.90 26.29
N ASP A 839 -14.65 1.80 26.55
CA ASP A 839 -13.57 2.06 25.59
C ASP A 839 -13.46 0.97 24.47
N PHE A 840 -14.55 0.26 24.13
CA PHE A 840 -14.54 -0.72 23.03
C PHE A 840 -14.34 -0.05 21.68
N ARG A 841 -15.19 0.91 21.30
CA ARG A 841 -15.09 1.64 20.00
C ARG A 841 -13.68 2.20 19.80
N MET A 842 -13.14 2.81 20.85
CA MET A 842 -11.81 3.41 20.88
C MET A 842 -10.70 2.40 20.54
N ARG A 843 -10.72 1.23 21.18
CA ARG A 843 -9.72 0.17 20.97
C ARG A 843 -9.91 -0.59 19.66
N ALA A 844 -11.14 -0.76 19.20
CA ALA A 844 -11.40 -1.36 17.90
C ALA A 844 -10.86 -0.47 16.77
N SER A 845 -11.12 0.84 16.83
CA SER A 845 -10.57 1.81 15.87
C SER A 845 -9.05 1.99 15.93
N SER A 846 -8.38 1.75 17.06
CA SER A 846 -6.92 1.91 17.20
C SER A 846 -6.13 0.61 16.96
N SER A 847 -6.52 -0.49 17.61
CA SER A 847 -5.78 -1.74 17.66
C SER A 847 -6.55 -2.95 17.12
N GLY A 848 -7.84 -2.84 16.83
CA GLY A 848 -8.64 -3.94 16.28
C GLY A 848 -8.05 -4.52 15.00
N ALA A 849 -7.57 -3.65 14.10
CA ALA A 849 -6.80 -4.02 12.91
C ALA A 849 -5.53 -4.81 13.23
N TRP A 850 -4.73 -4.30 14.17
CA TRP A 850 -3.47 -4.91 14.59
C TRP A 850 -3.68 -6.26 15.28
N MET A 851 -4.81 -6.44 15.97
CA MET A 851 -5.19 -7.71 16.60
C MET A 851 -5.67 -8.75 15.58
N ILE A 852 -6.44 -8.38 14.55
CA ILE A 852 -6.94 -9.36 13.56
C ILE A 852 -5.93 -9.69 12.45
N PHE A 853 -5.10 -8.73 12.04
CA PHE A 853 -4.24 -8.84 10.87
C PHE A 853 -3.26 -10.04 10.88
N PRO A 854 -2.54 -10.37 11.98
CA PRO A 854 -1.66 -11.54 12.02
C PRO A 854 -2.40 -12.86 11.76
N TYR A 855 -3.63 -13.01 12.26
CA TYR A 855 -4.42 -14.21 12.02
C TYR A 855 -4.85 -14.34 10.55
N LEU A 856 -5.08 -13.23 9.86
CA LEU A 856 -5.37 -13.25 8.41
C LEU A 856 -4.12 -13.60 7.59
N LEU A 857 -2.94 -13.11 7.99
CA LEU A 857 -1.65 -13.48 7.39
C LEU A 857 -1.35 -14.97 7.55
N ASP A 858 -1.58 -15.55 8.74
CA ASP A 858 -1.41 -16.98 8.98
C ASP A 858 -2.36 -17.80 8.10
N LEU A 859 -3.65 -17.43 8.03
CA LEU A 859 -4.64 -18.11 7.17
C LEU A 859 -4.26 -18.04 5.68
N TYR A 860 -3.73 -16.90 5.23
CA TYR A 860 -3.24 -16.73 3.87
C TYR A 860 -2.04 -17.64 3.59
N ARG A 861 -1.00 -17.60 4.43
CA ARG A 861 0.20 -18.46 4.30
C ARG A 861 -0.04 -19.95 4.55
N PHE A 862 -1.17 -20.33 5.16
CA PHE A 862 -1.62 -21.72 5.16
C PHE A 862 -2.26 -22.14 3.83
N ALA A 863 -2.94 -21.24 3.12
CA ALA A 863 -3.63 -21.52 1.85
C ALA A 863 -2.71 -21.40 0.63
N GLU A 864 -1.83 -20.41 0.62
CA GLU A 864 -0.77 -20.20 -0.37
C GLU A 864 0.59 -20.21 0.36
N PRO A 865 1.12 -21.41 0.71
CA PRO A 865 2.38 -21.53 1.43
C PRO A 865 3.58 -21.14 0.57
N GLU A 866 4.43 -20.30 1.14
CA GLU A 866 5.64 -19.74 0.53
C GLU A 866 6.85 -20.73 0.56
N ASP A 867 6.60 -21.99 0.94
CA ASP A 867 7.55 -23.10 0.94
C ASP A 867 6.89 -24.45 0.60
N ASP A 868 7.62 -25.57 0.67
CA ASP A 868 7.14 -26.91 0.28
C ASP A 868 6.15 -27.58 1.26
N ALA A 869 5.36 -26.77 1.97
CA ALA A 869 4.25 -27.23 2.79
C ALA A 869 3.00 -27.52 1.95
N ALA A 870 2.18 -28.49 2.35
CA ALA A 870 0.92 -28.78 1.69
C ALA A 870 -0.13 -27.71 2.04
N PRO A 871 -0.75 -26.97 1.09
CA PRO A 871 -1.72 -25.93 1.41
C PRO A 871 -2.94 -26.46 2.17
N ILE A 872 -3.65 -25.63 2.94
CA ILE A 872 -5.00 -25.95 3.44
C ILE A 872 -6.03 -25.85 2.30
N ILE A 873 -7.15 -26.56 2.44
CA ILE A 873 -8.27 -26.46 1.49
C ILE A 873 -9.28 -25.47 2.08
N LEU A 874 -9.56 -24.40 1.35
CA LEU A 874 -10.60 -23.43 1.64
C LEU A 874 -11.82 -23.65 0.73
N ARG A 875 -12.96 -23.00 1.03
CA ARG A 875 -14.09 -22.94 0.10
C ARG A 875 -13.77 -22.06 -1.12
N GLU A 876 -14.47 -22.32 -2.21
CA GLU A 876 -14.48 -21.47 -3.40
C GLU A 876 -14.75 -19.99 -3.03
N GLY A 877 -13.96 -19.07 -3.60
CA GLY A 877 -14.00 -17.64 -3.31
C GLY A 877 -13.49 -17.20 -1.93
N GLN A 878 -13.28 -18.09 -0.96
CA GLN A 878 -12.89 -17.71 0.41
C GLN A 878 -11.47 -17.14 0.49
N LEU A 879 -10.54 -17.63 -0.34
CA LEU A 879 -9.18 -17.11 -0.43
C LEU A 879 -9.15 -15.68 -0.98
N GLU A 880 -9.93 -15.40 -2.03
CA GLU A 880 -10.03 -14.07 -2.61
C GLU A 880 -10.75 -13.08 -1.68
N TRP A 881 -11.73 -13.57 -0.91
CA TRP A 881 -12.35 -12.77 0.17
C TRP A 881 -11.36 -12.44 1.30
N LEU A 882 -10.50 -13.39 1.68
CA LEU A 882 -9.43 -13.19 2.65
C LEU A 882 -8.39 -12.17 2.13
N LYS A 883 -7.92 -12.32 0.89
CA LYS A 883 -7.06 -11.36 0.19
C LYS A 883 -7.68 -9.96 0.16
N ALA A 884 -8.98 -9.84 -0.10
CA ALA A 884 -9.70 -8.57 -0.07
C ALA A 884 -9.74 -7.92 1.32
N GLN A 885 -9.93 -8.68 2.40
CA GLN A 885 -9.87 -8.10 3.76
C GLN A 885 -8.44 -7.77 4.21
N ILE A 886 -7.43 -8.52 3.78
CA ILE A 886 -6.01 -8.14 3.91
C ILE A 886 -5.78 -6.82 3.17
N LYS A 887 -6.30 -6.66 1.94
CA LYS A 887 -6.17 -5.40 1.19
C LYS A 887 -6.88 -4.23 1.86
N ARG A 888 -8.08 -4.44 2.42
CA ARG A 888 -8.78 -3.45 3.25
C ARG A 888 -7.94 -3.00 4.44
N LEU A 889 -7.24 -3.92 5.10
CA LEU A 889 -6.34 -3.57 6.21
C LEU A 889 -5.14 -2.74 5.73
N GLN A 890 -4.52 -3.11 4.61
CA GLN A 890 -3.45 -2.32 3.98
C GLN A 890 -3.92 -0.90 3.61
N THR A 891 -5.09 -0.74 2.98
CA THR A 891 -5.58 0.59 2.57
C THR A 891 -6.09 1.43 3.73
N THR A 892 -6.65 0.81 4.78
CA THR A 892 -7.26 1.52 5.92
C THR A 892 -6.23 1.87 6.99
N PHE A 893 -5.24 1.00 7.24
CA PHE A 893 -4.26 1.16 8.33
C PHE A 893 -2.82 1.34 7.84
N LEU A 894 -2.55 1.25 6.53
CA LEU A 894 -1.25 1.45 5.87
C LEU A 894 -0.21 0.33 6.05
N TYR A 895 -0.63 -0.91 6.35
CA TYR A 895 0.27 -2.07 6.36
C TYR A 895 0.88 -2.35 4.98
N CYS A 896 2.14 -2.80 4.95
CA CYS A 896 2.88 -3.21 3.75
C CYS A 896 2.87 -4.73 3.50
N ASP A 897 2.57 -5.54 4.52
CA ASP A 897 2.54 -7.02 4.45
C ASP A 897 1.13 -7.50 3.99
N PRO A 898 0.98 -8.55 3.17
CA PRO A 898 1.87 -9.01 2.11
C PRO A 898 1.46 -8.43 0.73
N VAL A 899 2.37 -8.43 -0.24
CA VAL A 899 1.98 -8.40 -1.66
C VAL A 899 2.03 -9.85 -2.17
N TRP A 900 1.02 -10.24 -2.94
CA TRP A 900 0.97 -11.51 -3.69
C TRP A 900 1.60 -11.32 -5.08
#